data_AF-A0AAP0NFL3-F1
#
_entry.id   AF-A0AAP0NFL3-F1
#
_cell.length_a   1.000
_cell.length_b   1.000
_cell.length_c   1.000
_cell.angle_alpha   90.00
_cell.angle_beta   90.00
_cell.angle_gamma   90.00
#
_symmetry.space_group_name_H-M   'P 1'
#
loop_
_entity.id
_entity.type
_entity.pdbx_description
1 polymer ?
#
loop_
_entity_poly.entity_id
_entity_poly.type
_entity_poly.pdbx_seq_one_letter_code
_entity_poly.pdbx_strand_id
1 'polypeptide(L)'
;MRAFTATISRRRLLWRRKEPLLSLFFSYEPFCTDGGGGGGGDGIESSRVKVFDRHLKRKQRDRAAWLMRPKDSLVDTVAENLLDRLEDCKKTFPTALCLGGSLLAIRRLLRGRGSIENLIMMDTSYDMLKLCRDSEQDVSKADIETSFVVGDEEFLPVKESSLDLIISCLGLHWTNDLPGAMIQCRLALKPDGLFLAAILGGETLKELRIACTIAQMEREGGISPRVSPLAQVRDAGNLLTRAGLTLPSVDVDEYTVRYKSALELIEHLRSMGESNALLQRNNILNRETALATAAIYDSMFAAEDGTIPATFQVIYMTGWREHPSQQKAKRRGSATISFEDIQRQFGNVAMDLWCVHVKNTYGSPFLLGRNSFPEKPLPISWNLGKMGCLRGGKDGRVFEITVSKRQASRYRSFVVRAMGKKNHENSSSSGNGDRSVPEGDGIEGNNPSSDSNKSNDTPSQKSHRITLNWREVRAALFAREQAEKLDADAHKQDETSNESRPLGLKWAHPISVPETGCVLVATEKLDGVRTFERTVVLLLRSGTRHPQEGPFGVVINRPLHKKIKHMKPTNLDLATTFADCSLHFGGPLEASMFLLKSGEKSQLPGFEEVMPGLCFGARNSLDEAAGMVKKGVVKPQNFRFFVGYAGWQLDQLRDEIESDYWYVAACSSNLIFGGSTDSSEGLWEEILQLMGGHYSELSRKPKQDK
;
A
#
# COMPACT_ATOMS: atom_id res chain seq x y z
N MET A 1 43.73 18.70 34.51
CA MET A 1 43.23 20.06 34.79
C MET A 1 44.14 21.08 34.12
N ARG A 2 43.57 22.02 33.35
CA ARG A 2 44.22 23.11 32.59
C ARG A 2 45.09 22.70 31.39
N ALA A 3 44.44 22.17 30.34
CA ALA A 3 44.88 22.26 28.94
C ALA A 3 43.76 21.90 27.93
N PHE A 4 42.48 22.15 28.25
CA PHE A 4 41.34 21.73 27.39
C PHE A 4 40.27 22.82 27.18
N THR A 5 40.64 24.10 27.36
CA THR A 5 39.72 25.25 27.27
C THR A 5 40.31 26.35 26.40
N ALA A 6 40.56 26.06 25.12
CA ALA A 6 41.01 27.09 24.16
C ALA A 6 40.40 27.03 22.75
N THR A 7 39.64 25.99 22.37
CA THR A 7 39.17 25.86 20.97
C THR A 7 37.64 26.06 20.78
N ILE A 8 36.87 26.27 21.86
CA ILE A 8 35.39 26.40 21.80
C ILE A 8 34.90 27.86 21.95
N SER A 9 35.81 28.85 21.94
CA SER A 9 35.44 30.26 22.20
C SER A 9 35.44 31.19 20.98
N ARG A 10 35.51 30.68 19.74
CA ARG A 10 35.53 31.51 18.51
C ARG A 10 34.33 31.42 17.55
N ARG A 11 33.23 30.75 17.93
CA ARG A 11 31.99 30.71 17.12
C ARG A 11 30.72 31.19 17.83
N ARG A 12 30.83 31.82 19.01
CA ARG A 12 29.67 32.32 19.79
C ARG A 12 29.55 33.85 19.90
N LEU A 13 30.43 34.63 19.29
CA LEU A 13 30.31 36.09 19.22
C LEU A 13 30.10 36.55 17.78
N LEU A 14 28.85 36.51 17.29
CA LEU A 14 28.38 37.36 16.17
C LEU A 14 26.84 37.49 16.16
N TRP A 15 26.18 37.18 17.28
CA TRP A 15 24.73 37.35 17.47
C TRP A 15 24.48 38.40 18.56
N ARG A 16 24.54 39.70 18.21
CA ARG A 16 23.68 40.78 18.76
C ARG A 16 24.12 42.17 18.26
N ARG A 17 23.13 42.87 17.66
CA ARG A 17 22.98 44.32 17.45
C ARG A 17 23.93 45.05 16.48
N LYS A 18 23.35 45.55 15.38
CA LYS A 18 23.00 46.97 15.21
C LYS A 18 22.17 47.18 13.92
N GLU A 19 20.91 47.57 14.07
CA GLU A 19 20.34 48.63 13.21
C GLU A 19 20.67 49.98 13.86
N PRO A 20 20.76 51.10 13.10
CA PRO A 20 19.55 51.89 12.76
C PRO A 20 19.52 52.57 11.35
N LEU A 21 18.30 52.63 10.81
CA LEU A 21 17.57 53.79 10.22
C LEU A 21 17.89 54.40 8.82
N LEU A 22 16.76 54.55 8.08
CA LEU A 22 16.37 55.46 6.98
C LEU A 22 16.72 55.03 5.54
N SER A 23 15.84 54.31 4.81
CA SER A 23 14.55 54.68 4.15
C SER A 23 14.70 55.20 2.72
N LEU A 24 14.07 54.56 1.73
CA LEU A 24 12.98 55.15 0.92
C LEU A 24 12.40 54.15 -0.11
N PHE A 25 11.13 53.77 0.15
CA PHE A 25 10.01 53.50 -0.77
C PHE A 25 10.22 52.72 -2.10
N PHE A 26 9.73 51.48 -2.12
CA PHE A 26 8.60 51.06 -2.98
C PHE A 26 7.95 49.83 -2.32
N SER A 27 6.92 50.08 -1.52
CA SER A 27 6.02 49.02 -1.03
C SER A 27 5.09 48.63 -2.18
N TYR A 28 5.21 47.39 -2.66
CA TYR A 28 4.12 46.71 -3.35
C TYR A 28 3.72 45.54 -2.46
N GLU A 29 2.69 45.76 -1.64
CA GLU A 29 1.97 44.68 -0.98
C GLU A 29 1.15 43.93 -2.03
N PRO A 30 1.21 42.59 -2.11
CA PRO A 30 0.13 41.81 -2.70
C PRO A 30 -0.98 41.69 -1.66
N PHE A 31 -2.10 42.34 -1.97
CA PHE A 31 -3.39 42.28 -1.29
C PHE A 31 -3.70 40.93 -0.63
N CYS A 32 -3.76 40.93 0.71
CA CYS A 32 -4.63 40.02 1.46
C CYS A 32 -5.98 40.74 1.63
N THR A 33 -7.03 40.25 0.97
CA THR A 33 -8.39 40.64 1.33
C THR A 33 -8.83 39.83 2.54
N ASP A 34 -8.69 40.44 3.72
CA ASP A 34 -9.44 40.07 4.91
C ASP A 34 -10.84 40.67 4.75
N GLY A 35 -11.86 39.82 4.69
CA GLY A 35 -13.26 40.20 4.50
C GLY A 35 -14.13 39.53 5.54
N GLY A 36 -14.13 40.06 6.77
CA GLY A 36 -15.11 39.71 7.78
C GLY A 36 -16.38 40.55 7.62
N GLY A 37 -17.49 39.91 7.24
CA GLY A 37 -18.81 40.56 7.19
C GLY A 37 -19.92 39.72 6.56
N GLY A 38 -20.49 38.80 7.35
CA GLY A 38 -21.88 38.30 7.30
C GLY A 38 -22.56 38.02 5.95
N GLY A 39 -22.74 36.74 5.64
CA GLY A 39 -23.69 36.27 4.63
C GLY A 39 -23.57 34.76 4.42
N GLY A 40 -24.52 34.00 4.94
CA GLY A 40 -24.55 32.54 4.81
C GLY A 40 -24.57 32.08 3.36
N GLY A 41 -23.61 31.21 3.04
CA GLY A 41 -23.52 30.49 1.78
C GLY A 41 -22.45 29.43 1.95
N ASP A 42 -22.85 28.22 2.35
CA ASP A 42 -21.99 27.04 2.44
C ASP A 42 -21.44 26.70 1.06
N GLY A 43 -20.26 27.25 0.75
CA GLY A 43 -19.38 26.75 -0.30
C GLY A 43 -18.59 25.59 0.24
N ILE A 44 -18.81 24.40 -0.31
CA ILE A 44 -18.03 23.17 -0.02
C ILE A 44 -16.59 23.40 -0.52
N GLU A 45 -15.73 23.97 0.33
CA GLU A 45 -14.28 23.84 0.17
C GLU A 45 -13.90 22.39 0.46
N SER A 46 -13.66 21.62 -0.59
CA SER A 46 -13.00 20.32 -0.49
C SER A 46 -11.69 20.50 0.28
N SER A 47 -11.66 20.03 1.53
CA SER A 47 -10.50 20.18 2.42
C SER A 47 -9.32 19.39 1.84
N ARG A 48 -8.45 20.05 1.06
CA ARG A 48 -7.20 19.45 0.59
C ARG A 48 -6.38 19.06 1.81
N VAL A 49 -6.13 17.77 1.98
CA VAL A 49 -5.32 17.24 3.09
C VAL A 49 -3.91 17.80 2.96
N LYS A 50 -3.52 18.70 3.87
CA LYS A 50 -2.15 19.20 3.98
C LYS A 50 -1.36 18.28 4.89
N VAL A 51 -0.29 17.68 4.35
CA VAL A 51 0.62 16.76 5.07
C VAL A 51 1.90 17.50 5.47
N PHE A 52 2.43 18.33 4.57
CA PHE A 52 3.72 19.02 4.70
C PHE A 52 3.56 20.53 4.85
N ASP A 53 4.33 21.10 5.77
CA ASP A 53 4.57 22.54 5.88
C ASP A 53 5.58 22.97 4.79
N ARG A 54 5.05 23.49 3.69
CA ARG A 54 5.82 23.96 2.53
C ARG A 54 6.73 25.13 2.86
N HIS A 55 6.31 26.03 3.76
CA HIS A 55 7.13 27.16 4.18
C HIS A 55 8.35 26.70 4.97
N LEU A 56 8.16 25.72 5.87
CA LEU A 56 9.29 25.11 6.55
C LEU A 56 10.19 24.34 5.60
N LYS A 57 9.63 23.57 4.66
CA LYS A 57 10.44 22.83 3.68
C LYS A 57 11.33 23.78 2.87
N ARG A 58 10.81 24.95 2.47
CA ARG A 58 11.61 26.02 1.86
C ARG A 58 12.75 26.48 2.76
N LYS A 59 12.49 26.76 4.05
CA LYS A 59 13.55 27.13 5.02
C LYS A 59 14.60 26.03 5.21
N GLN A 60 14.21 24.76 5.12
CA GLN A 60 15.14 23.63 5.19
C GLN A 60 16.02 23.55 3.94
N ARG A 61 15.44 23.83 2.76
CA ARG A 61 16.17 23.98 1.49
C ARG A 61 17.13 25.17 1.54
N ASP A 62 16.69 26.33 2.02
CA ASP A 62 17.55 27.50 2.21
C ASP A 62 18.74 27.15 3.10
N ARG A 63 18.50 26.45 4.23
CA ARG A 63 19.58 25.99 5.11
C ARG A 63 20.50 24.97 4.43
N ALA A 64 19.94 24.06 3.63
CA ALA A 64 20.70 23.06 2.91
C ALA A 64 21.68 23.73 1.93
N ALA A 65 21.35 24.88 1.35
CA ALA A 65 22.27 25.68 0.53
C ALA A 65 23.62 25.95 1.20
N TRP A 66 23.60 26.22 2.50
CA TRP A 66 24.79 26.53 3.28
C TRP A 66 25.54 25.28 3.78
N LEU A 67 24.87 24.11 3.77
CA LEU A 67 25.39 22.86 4.32
C LEU A 67 25.73 21.81 3.25
N MET A 68 25.28 22.02 2.02
CA MET A 68 25.35 21.04 0.93
C MET A 68 26.80 20.71 0.63
N ARG A 69 27.08 19.42 0.51
CA ARG A 69 28.38 18.93 0.05
C ARG A 69 28.39 18.98 -1.47
N PRO A 70 29.45 19.52 -2.12
CA PRO A 70 29.50 19.59 -3.57
C PRO A 70 29.33 18.22 -4.23
N LYS A 71 29.95 17.17 -3.69
CA LYS A 71 29.81 15.79 -4.15
C LYS A 71 29.19 14.94 -3.06
N ASP A 72 28.06 14.34 -3.37
CA ASP A 72 27.36 13.44 -2.47
C ASP A 72 27.14 12.11 -3.18
N SER A 73 27.70 11.03 -2.64
CA SER A 73 27.68 9.74 -3.32
C SER A 73 26.28 9.18 -3.53
N LEU A 74 25.37 9.40 -2.59
CA LEU A 74 24.01 8.90 -2.68
C LEU A 74 23.24 9.70 -3.73
N VAL A 75 23.25 11.04 -3.61
CA VAL A 75 22.52 11.91 -4.54
C VAL A 75 23.07 11.80 -5.96
N ASP A 76 24.40 11.71 -6.12
CA ASP A 76 25.03 11.54 -7.42
C ASP A 76 24.67 10.20 -8.07
N THR A 77 24.62 9.12 -7.29
CA THR A 77 24.20 7.80 -7.81
C THR A 77 22.75 7.83 -8.27
N VAL A 78 21.86 8.45 -7.48
CA VAL A 78 20.44 8.57 -7.84
C VAL A 78 20.24 9.43 -9.09
N ALA A 79 20.94 10.56 -9.17
CA ALA A 79 20.89 11.45 -10.32
C ALA A 79 21.46 10.79 -11.58
N GLU A 80 22.59 10.08 -11.47
CA GLU A 80 23.19 9.33 -12.59
C GLU A 80 22.21 8.28 -13.12
N ASN A 81 21.63 7.45 -12.24
CA ASN A 81 20.67 6.42 -12.63
C ASN A 81 19.41 7.02 -13.27
N LEU A 82 18.93 8.17 -12.79
CA LEU A 82 17.80 8.88 -13.41
C LEU A 82 18.16 9.36 -14.82
N LEU A 83 19.34 9.97 -14.99
CA LEU A 83 19.80 10.54 -16.26
C LEU A 83 20.23 9.49 -17.28
N ASP A 84 20.65 8.30 -16.86
CA ASP A 84 20.99 7.18 -17.76
C ASP A 84 19.82 6.81 -18.69
N ARG A 85 18.57 7.02 -18.25
CA ARG A 85 17.37 6.80 -19.07
C ARG A 85 17.28 7.71 -20.29
N LEU A 86 17.98 8.86 -20.27
CA LEU A 86 18.10 9.73 -21.44
C LEU A 86 18.98 9.10 -22.53
N GLU A 87 19.96 8.25 -22.17
CA GLU A 87 20.81 7.56 -23.15
C GLU A 87 20.05 6.46 -23.91
N ASP A 88 18.98 5.92 -23.32
CA ASP A 88 18.10 4.94 -23.97
C ASP A 88 17.11 5.59 -24.95
N CYS A 89 16.94 6.92 -24.86
CA CYS A 89 16.09 7.68 -25.76
C CYS A 89 16.86 8.07 -27.03
N LYS A 90 16.37 7.64 -28.19
CA LYS A 90 16.91 8.07 -29.50
C LYS A 90 16.50 9.50 -29.89
N LYS A 91 15.70 10.17 -29.07
CA LYS A 91 15.13 11.50 -29.31
C LYS A 91 16.00 12.57 -28.66
N THR A 92 15.90 13.79 -29.19
CA THR A 92 16.49 15.00 -28.61
C THR A 92 15.46 15.76 -27.80
N PHE A 93 15.89 16.40 -26.72
CA PHE A 93 15.03 17.19 -25.83
C PHE A 93 15.58 18.62 -25.70
N PRO A 94 15.33 19.50 -26.69
CA PRO A 94 15.96 20.82 -26.73
C PRO A 94 15.65 21.69 -25.51
N THR A 95 14.43 21.61 -24.96
CA THR A 95 14.03 22.37 -23.77
C THR A 95 13.68 21.45 -22.61
N ALA A 96 14.44 21.54 -21.51
CA ALA A 96 14.24 20.74 -20.31
C ALA A 96 13.96 21.62 -19.08
N LEU A 97 13.11 21.14 -18.18
CA LEU A 97 12.89 21.71 -16.85
C LEU A 97 13.34 20.73 -15.77
N CYS A 98 14.18 21.20 -14.85
CA CYS A 98 14.54 20.47 -13.64
C CYS A 98 13.77 21.04 -12.44
N LEU A 99 12.92 20.22 -11.84
CA LEU A 99 12.01 20.53 -10.73
C LEU A 99 12.57 20.10 -9.38
N GLY A 100 13.00 21.08 -8.59
CA GLY A 100 13.32 20.95 -7.18
C GLY A 100 14.38 19.90 -6.84
N GLY A 101 14.54 19.66 -5.54
CA GLY A 101 15.36 18.57 -5.01
C GLY A 101 16.85 18.72 -5.30
N SER A 102 17.41 17.78 -6.07
CA SER A 102 18.85 17.58 -6.28
C SER A 102 19.40 18.29 -7.53
N LEU A 103 19.04 19.56 -7.67
CA LEU A 103 19.36 20.40 -8.82
C LEU A 103 20.86 20.42 -9.19
N LEU A 104 21.74 20.57 -8.21
CA LEU A 104 23.19 20.65 -8.42
C LEU A 104 23.77 19.35 -9.01
N ALA A 105 23.28 18.19 -8.56
CA ALA A 105 23.72 16.89 -9.05
C ALA A 105 23.28 16.67 -10.50
N ILE A 106 22.02 16.99 -10.82
CA ILE A 106 21.49 16.91 -12.20
C ILE A 106 22.30 17.81 -13.14
N ARG A 107 22.54 19.07 -12.77
CA ARG A 107 23.32 20.01 -13.60
C ARG A 107 24.72 19.48 -13.89
N ARG A 108 25.40 18.93 -12.88
CA ARG A 108 26.74 18.36 -13.03
C ARG A 108 26.76 17.10 -13.90
N LEU A 109 25.79 16.20 -13.71
CA LEU A 109 25.80 14.87 -14.32
C LEU A 109 25.13 14.83 -15.69
N LEU A 110 24.47 15.91 -16.12
CA LEU A 110 23.80 15.98 -17.42
C LEU A 110 24.75 15.70 -18.60
N ARG A 111 26.03 16.14 -18.54
CA ARG A 111 27.12 15.78 -19.50
C ARG A 111 26.75 15.77 -21.01
N GLY A 112 25.81 16.62 -21.44
CA GLY A 112 25.32 16.65 -22.83
C GLY A 112 24.32 15.55 -23.21
N ARG A 113 23.84 14.76 -22.25
CA ARG A 113 22.80 13.75 -22.43
C ARG A 113 21.49 14.40 -22.90
N GLY A 114 20.76 13.69 -23.76
CA GLY A 114 19.46 14.14 -24.25
C GLY A 114 19.50 15.31 -25.25
N SER A 115 20.69 15.81 -25.64
CA SER A 115 20.83 16.98 -26.54
C SER A 115 20.02 18.19 -26.07
N ILE A 116 20.15 18.50 -24.77
CA ILE A 116 19.45 19.61 -24.12
C ILE A 116 20.20 20.90 -24.41
N GLU A 117 19.50 21.86 -25.03
CA GLU A 117 20.04 23.18 -25.37
C GLU A 117 19.67 24.21 -24.30
N ASN A 118 18.43 24.16 -23.83
CA ASN A 118 17.86 25.08 -22.86
C ASN A 118 17.43 24.33 -21.60
N LEU A 119 18.06 24.63 -20.47
CA LEU A 119 17.75 24.05 -19.16
C LEU A 119 17.14 25.10 -18.24
N ILE A 120 15.92 24.87 -17.79
CA ILE A 120 15.26 25.68 -16.77
C ILE A 120 15.43 24.96 -15.43
N MET A 121 16.05 25.60 -14.44
CA MET A 121 16.19 25.07 -13.10
C MET A 121 15.24 25.79 -12.16
N MET A 122 14.36 25.03 -11.49
CA MET A 122 13.33 25.58 -10.61
C MET A 122 13.43 24.98 -9.20
N ASP A 123 13.38 25.83 -8.18
CA ASP A 123 13.30 25.43 -6.77
C ASP A 123 12.43 26.42 -6.00
N THR A 124 11.86 25.97 -4.88
CA THR A 124 11.19 26.85 -3.92
C THR A 124 12.18 27.76 -3.18
N SER A 125 13.43 27.34 -3.03
CA SER A 125 14.50 28.07 -2.36
C SER A 125 15.31 28.93 -3.31
N TYR A 126 15.34 30.24 -3.03
CA TYR A 126 16.21 31.18 -3.73
C TYR A 126 17.69 30.86 -3.48
N ASP A 127 18.07 30.52 -2.24
CA ASP A 127 19.46 30.22 -1.89
C ASP A 127 19.97 28.99 -2.63
N MET A 128 19.11 28.00 -2.90
CA MET A 128 19.50 26.83 -3.69
C MET A 128 19.75 27.14 -5.16
N LEU A 129 18.92 27.98 -5.77
CA LEU A 129 19.13 28.42 -7.14
C LEU A 129 20.35 29.32 -7.25
N LYS A 130 20.58 30.18 -6.26
CA LYS A 130 21.79 31.00 -6.17
C LYS A 130 23.03 30.13 -6.09
N LEU A 131 23.04 29.11 -5.24
CA LEU A 131 24.16 28.15 -5.16
C LEU A 131 24.41 27.46 -6.51
N CYS A 132 23.34 27.00 -7.19
CA CYS A 132 23.47 26.38 -8.51
C CYS A 132 24.06 27.34 -9.53
N ARG A 133 23.59 28.59 -9.57
CA ARG A 133 24.11 29.64 -10.45
C ARG A 133 25.58 29.97 -10.18
N ASP A 134 25.96 30.13 -8.92
CA ASP A 134 27.33 30.46 -8.54
C ASP A 134 28.27 29.29 -8.89
N SER A 135 27.79 28.04 -8.80
CA SER A 135 28.55 26.85 -9.20
C SER A 135 28.74 26.70 -10.72
N GLU A 136 27.96 27.41 -11.55
CA GLU A 136 28.13 27.39 -13.02
C GLU A 136 29.45 28.01 -13.47
N GLN A 137 30.07 28.88 -12.66
CA GLN A 137 31.33 29.53 -13.02
C GLN A 137 32.52 28.56 -13.01
N ASP A 138 32.42 27.43 -12.31
CA ASP A 138 33.50 26.44 -12.16
C ASP A 138 33.40 25.24 -13.12
N VAL A 139 32.24 25.00 -13.74
CA VAL A 139 32.06 23.88 -14.68
C VAL A 139 32.34 24.38 -16.10
N SER A 140 33.35 23.79 -16.74
CA SER A 140 33.71 24.03 -18.15
C SER A 140 32.45 24.14 -19.01
N LYS A 141 32.23 25.32 -19.61
CA LYS A 141 31.10 25.70 -20.47
C LYS A 141 30.58 24.51 -21.29
N ALA A 142 29.58 23.81 -20.76
CA ALA A 142 28.72 23.00 -21.59
C ALA A 142 27.77 23.98 -22.31
N ASP A 143 27.53 23.78 -23.60
CA ASP A 143 26.69 24.59 -24.51
C ASP A 143 25.19 24.67 -24.12
N ILE A 144 24.86 24.49 -22.83
CA ILE A 144 23.48 24.46 -22.32
C ILE A 144 23.17 25.82 -21.70
N GLU A 145 22.31 26.59 -22.37
CA GLU A 145 21.74 27.83 -21.85
C GLU A 145 20.86 27.51 -20.64
N THR A 146 21.26 28.00 -19.46
CA THR A 146 20.58 27.66 -18.20
C THR A 146 19.91 28.89 -17.61
N SER A 147 18.63 28.76 -17.30
CA SER A 147 17.82 29.80 -16.64
C SER A 147 17.33 29.31 -15.28
N PHE A 148 17.10 30.23 -14.35
CA PHE A 148 16.73 29.92 -12.97
C PHE A 148 15.41 30.58 -12.60
N VAL A 149 14.47 29.81 -12.04
CA VAL A 149 13.12 30.27 -11.67
C VAL A 149 12.81 29.87 -10.24
N VAL A 150 12.44 30.83 -9.39
CA VAL A 150 11.90 30.51 -8.06
C VAL A 150 10.42 30.16 -8.23
N GLY A 151 10.02 28.94 -7.85
CA GLY A 151 8.66 28.45 -8.04
C GLY A 151 8.33 27.26 -7.16
N ASP A 152 7.04 27.04 -6.90
CA ASP A 152 6.55 25.86 -6.18
C ASP A 152 6.23 24.74 -7.18
N GLU A 153 6.67 23.52 -6.90
CA GLU A 153 6.35 22.36 -7.74
C GLU A 153 4.85 22.01 -7.72
N GLU A 154 4.09 22.45 -6.70
CA GLU A 154 2.63 22.33 -6.64
C GLU A 154 1.89 23.31 -7.56
N PHE A 155 2.55 24.41 -7.96
CA PHE A 155 1.96 25.49 -8.77
C PHE A 155 2.94 25.89 -9.87
N LEU A 156 3.00 25.06 -10.91
CA LEU A 156 4.02 25.13 -11.94
C LEU A 156 3.84 26.38 -12.83
N PRO A 157 4.76 27.36 -12.80
CA PRO A 157 4.62 28.62 -13.54
C PRO A 157 5.12 28.49 -14.98
N VAL A 158 4.70 27.44 -15.68
CA VAL A 158 5.18 27.10 -17.04
C VAL A 158 4.01 27.02 -18.00
N LYS A 159 4.19 27.60 -19.18
CA LYS A 159 3.20 27.53 -20.26
C LYS A 159 2.95 26.08 -20.67
N GLU A 160 1.68 25.74 -20.91
CA GLU A 160 1.34 24.43 -21.45
C GLU A 160 2.03 24.13 -22.78
N SER A 161 2.37 22.86 -23.01
CA SER A 161 2.96 22.35 -24.25
C SER A 161 4.22 23.10 -24.70
N SER A 162 5.09 23.47 -23.77
CA SER A 162 6.29 24.29 -24.03
C SER A 162 7.61 23.54 -23.82
N LEU A 163 7.61 22.46 -23.04
CA LEU A 163 8.83 21.72 -22.67
C LEU A 163 8.93 20.37 -23.37
N ASP A 164 10.14 19.92 -23.70
CA ASP A 164 10.35 18.57 -24.25
C ASP A 164 10.64 17.53 -23.16
N LEU A 165 11.25 17.97 -22.05
CA LEU A 165 11.65 17.12 -20.94
C LEU A 165 11.38 17.78 -19.58
N ILE A 166 10.87 17.02 -18.62
CA ILE A 166 10.78 17.41 -17.22
C ILE A 166 11.51 16.38 -16.38
N ILE A 167 12.43 16.83 -15.52
CA ILE A 167 13.22 16.01 -14.60
C ILE A 167 12.92 16.46 -13.17
N SER A 168 12.60 15.54 -12.26
CA SER A 168 12.60 15.83 -10.82
C SER A 168 13.41 14.77 -10.06
N CYS A 169 14.45 15.20 -9.35
CA CYS A 169 15.32 14.28 -8.61
C CYS A 169 15.23 14.54 -7.12
N LEU A 170 14.57 13.63 -6.38
CA LEU A 170 14.36 13.71 -4.93
C LEU A 170 13.62 14.99 -4.46
N GLY A 171 12.66 15.47 -5.26
CA GLY A 171 11.86 16.67 -4.95
C GLY A 171 10.38 16.39 -4.67
N LEU A 172 9.73 15.66 -5.57
CA LEU A 172 8.26 15.53 -5.61
C LEU A 172 7.64 14.85 -4.38
N HIS A 173 8.37 14.04 -3.60
CA HIS A 173 7.81 13.43 -2.38
C HIS A 173 7.52 14.43 -1.24
N TRP A 174 7.84 15.71 -1.41
CA TRP A 174 7.49 16.79 -0.48
C TRP A 174 6.28 17.63 -0.89
N THR A 175 5.59 17.28 -1.98
CA THR A 175 4.35 17.95 -2.40
C THR A 175 3.14 17.36 -1.67
N ASN A 176 2.18 18.20 -1.30
CA ASN A 176 0.88 17.81 -0.74
C ASN A 176 -0.07 17.25 -1.81
N ASP A 177 -0.01 17.79 -3.03
CA ASP A 177 -0.79 17.32 -4.19
C ASP A 177 0.13 16.77 -5.28
N LEU A 178 0.73 15.60 -5.00
CA LEU A 178 1.61 14.91 -5.94
C LEU A 178 0.93 14.60 -7.28
N PRO A 179 -0.32 14.07 -7.33
CA PRO A 179 -1.04 13.90 -8.60
C PRO A 179 -1.23 15.22 -9.35
N GLY A 180 -1.62 16.30 -8.66
CA GLY A 180 -1.80 17.62 -9.26
C GLY A 180 -0.51 18.20 -9.85
N ALA A 181 0.61 18.05 -9.14
CA ALA A 181 1.93 18.43 -9.64
C ALA A 181 2.31 17.64 -10.91
N MET A 182 2.08 16.32 -10.93
CA MET A 182 2.35 15.48 -12.09
C MET A 182 1.44 15.80 -13.29
N ILE A 183 0.16 16.15 -13.05
CA ILE A 183 -0.76 16.61 -14.10
C ILE A 183 -0.24 17.91 -14.72
N GLN A 184 0.19 18.87 -13.90
CA GLN A 184 0.79 20.12 -14.38
C GLN A 184 2.06 19.87 -15.18
N CYS A 185 2.92 18.94 -14.74
CA CYS A 185 4.09 18.52 -15.50
C CYS A 185 3.69 17.96 -16.88
N ARG A 186 2.68 17.08 -16.94
CA ARG A 186 2.17 16.57 -18.21
C ARG A 186 1.64 17.69 -19.11
N LEU A 187 0.89 18.65 -18.57
CA LEU A 187 0.36 19.77 -19.34
C LEU A 187 1.47 20.69 -19.89
N ALA A 188 2.55 20.90 -19.13
CA ALA A 188 3.71 21.69 -19.56
C ALA A 188 4.55 21.01 -20.66
N LEU A 189 4.61 19.68 -20.69
CA LEU A 189 5.30 18.91 -21.74
C LEU A 189 4.62 19.08 -23.10
N LYS A 190 5.35 19.23 -24.20
CA LYS A 190 4.84 19.10 -25.58
C LYS A 190 4.32 17.68 -25.83
N PRO A 191 3.44 17.47 -26.82
CA PRO A 191 3.09 16.12 -27.25
C PRO A 191 4.36 15.29 -27.51
N ASP A 192 4.40 14.06 -27.00
CA ASP A 192 5.57 13.18 -27.07
C ASP A 192 6.76 13.59 -26.19
N GLY A 193 6.58 14.55 -25.27
CA GLY A 193 7.55 14.95 -24.26
C GLY A 193 7.71 13.94 -23.13
N LEU A 194 8.89 13.94 -22.51
CA LEU A 194 9.32 12.96 -21.51
C LEU A 194 9.26 13.53 -20.09
N PHE A 195 8.69 12.76 -19.17
CA PHE A 195 8.71 13.00 -17.73
C PHE A 195 9.61 11.97 -17.04
N LEU A 196 10.60 12.44 -16.30
CA LEU A 196 11.49 11.65 -15.45
C LEU A 196 11.41 12.14 -14.01
N ALA A 197 11.19 11.22 -13.07
CA ALA A 197 11.22 11.55 -11.66
C ALA A 197 11.88 10.45 -10.82
N ALA A 198 12.60 10.85 -9.77
CA ALA A 198 13.07 9.98 -8.71
C ALA A 198 12.50 10.48 -7.37
N ILE A 199 11.78 9.61 -6.66
CA ILE A 199 11.20 9.91 -5.35
C ILE A 199 11.64 8.89 -4.31
N LEU A 200 11.65 9.27 -3.03
CA LEU A 200 11.90 8.34 -1.94
C LEU A 200 10.67 7.45 -1.68
N GLY A 201 10.91 6.15 -1.51
CA GLY A 201 9.90 5.12 -1.28
C GLY A 201 9.71 4.75 0.19
N GLY A 202 8.64 4.00 0.48
CA GLY A 202 8.17 3.63 1.82
C GLY A 202 9.21 2.97 2.74
N GLU A 203 10.17 2.23 2.17
CA GLU A 203 11.24 1.54 2.90
C GLU A 203 12.40 2.47 3.30
N THR A 204 12.37 3.73 2.89
CA THR A 204 13.43 4.70 3.23
C THR A 204 13.45 5.01 4.72
N LEU A 205 14.66 4.97 5.29
CA LEU A 205 14.98 5.22 6.69
C LEU A 205 14.18 4.34 7.66
N LYS A 206 13.88 3.09 7.27
CA LYS A 206 13.14 2.14 8.10
C LYS A 206 13.81 1.92 9.46
N GLU A 207 15.14 1.84 9.49
CA GLU A 207 15.93 1.65 10.71
C GLU A 207 15.78 2.86 11.66
N LEU A 208 15.95 4.08 11.13
CA LEU A 208 15.77 5.32 11.89
C LEU A 208 14.33 5.47 12.41
N ARG A 209 13.34 5.11 11.58
CA ARG A 209 11.92 5.15 11.93
C ARG A 209 11.61 4.25 13.12
N ILE A 210 12.15 3.03 13.11
CA ILE A 210 12.00 2.06 14.22
C ILE A 210 12.67 2.62 15.48
N ALA A 211 13.92 3.07 15.38
CA ALA A 211 14.67 3.62 16.53
C ALA A 211 13.98 4.83 17.17
N CYS A 212 13.47 5.77 16.35
CA CYS A 212 12.70 6.92 16.85
C CYS A 212 11.42 6.49 17.56
N THR A 213 10.65 5.56 16.98
CA THR A 213 9.39 5.09 17.55
C THR A 213 9.62 4.47 18.93
N ILE A 214 10.61 3.57 19.05
CA ILE A 214 10.91 2.88 20.31
C ILE A 214 11.39 3.88 21.37
N ALA A 215 12.31 4.79 21.01
CA ALA A 215 12.83 5.80 21.92
C ALA A 215 11.73 6.72 22.47
N GLN A 216 10.78 7.13 21.61
CA GLN A 216 9.67 7.98 22.03
C GLN A 216 8.64 7.23 22.87
N MET A 217 8.35 5.98 22.55
CA MET A 217 7.47 5.14 23.37
C MET A 217 8.05 4.98 24.79
N GLU A 218 9.35 4.70 24.91
CA GLU A 218 10.03 4.50 26.19
C GLU A 218 10.12 5.80 27.01
N ARG A 219 10.46 6.93 26.37
CA ARG A 219 10.77 8.19 27.07
C ARG A 219 9.60 9.14 27.22
N GLU A 220 8.70 9.18 26.24
CA GLU A 220 7.62 10.16 26.15
C GLU A 220 6.23 9.52 26.32
N GLY A 221 6.12 8.18 26.28
CA GLY A 221 4.85 7.46 26.41
C GLY A 221 3.90 7.67 25.22
N GLY A 222 4.42 8.16 24.09
CA GLY A 222 3.70 8.44 22.86
C GLY A 222 4.63 8.48 21.66
N ILE A 223 4.08 8.53 20.45
CA ILE A 223 4.84 8.51 19.19
C ILE A 223 4.55 9.80 18.43
N SER A 224 5.58 10.41 17.87
CA SER A 224 5.44 11.53 16.94
C SER A 224 6.05 11.15 15.59
N PRO A 225 5.45 11.51 14.45
CA PRO A 225 6.01 11.11 13.16
C PRO A 225 7.32 11.85 12.90
N ARG A 226 8.44 11.12 12.97
CA ARG A 226 9.80 11.66 12.77
C ARG A 226 10.31 11.49 11.34
N VAL A 227 9.81 10.49 10.61
CA VAL A 227 10.12 10.22 9.20
C VAL A 227 8.86 10.48 8.37
N SER A 228 9.04 11.03 7.17
CA SER A 228 7.93 11.32 6.25
C SER A 228 7.16 10.03 5.89
N PRO A 229 5.83 10.07 5.72
CA PRO A 229 5.15 9.07 4.92
C PRO A 229 5.67 9.20 3.49
N LEU A 230 6.02 8.06 2.88
CA LEU A 230 6.60 7.99 1.55
C LEU A 230 5.77 7.03 0.69
N ALA A 231 5.81 7.25 -0.62
CA ALA A 231 5.00 6.48 -1.57
C ALA A 231 5.44 5.01 -1.58
N GLN A 232 4.47 4.10 -1.70
CA GLN A 232 4.76 2.70 -1.95
C GLN A 232 5.00 2.49 -3.45
N VAL A 233 5.83 1.49 -3.78
CA VAL A 233 6.18 1.15 -5.18
C VAL A 233 4.95 0.95 -6.06
N ARG A 234 3.92 0.31 -5.53
CA ARG A 234 2.68 -0.01 -6.25
C ARG A 234 1.87 1.25 -6.60
N ASP A 235 1.98 2.30 -5.79
CA ASP A 235 1.26 3.55 -6.00
C ASP A 235 1.89 4.39 -7.11
N ALA A 236 3.20 4.25 -7.36
CA ALA A 236 3.90 5.03 -8.38
C ALA A 236 3.36 4.81 -9.80
N GLY A 237 3.02 3.58 -10.17
CA GLY A 237 2.40 3.27 -11.47
C GLY A 237 0.99 3.85 -11.59
N ASN A 238 0.23 3.85 -10.49
CA ASN A 238 -1.10 4.46 -10.42
C ASN A 238 -1.02 5.98 -10.52
N LEU A 239 -0.01 6.61 -9.91
CA LEU A 239 0.24 8.05 -9.99
C LEU A 239 0.53 8.51 -11.42
N LEU A 240 1.41 7.80 -12.13
CA LEU A 240 1.70 8.09 -13.55
C LEU A 240 0.44 7.97 -14.43
N THR A 241 -0.31 6.87 -14.24
CA THR A 241 -1.55 6.62 -14.99
C THR A 241 -2.61 7.69 -14.71
N ARG A 242 -2.81 8.04 -13.43
CA ARG A 242 -3.76 9.08 -12.99
C ARG A 242 -3.34 10.48 -13.46
N ALA A 243 -2.04 10.73 -13.55
CA ALA A 243 -1.53 11.97 -14.14
C ALA A 243 -1.79 12.07 -15.65
N GLY A 244 -2.18 10.97 -16.30
CA GLY A 244 -2.43 10.89 -17.74
C GLY A 244 -1.16 10.68 -18.57
N LEU A 245 -0.06 10.24 -17.95
CA LEU A 245 1.16 9.91 -18.66
C LEU A 245 1.03 8.52 -19.31
N THR A 246 1.46 8.44 -20.56
CA THR A 246 1.50 7.21 -21.36
C THR A 246 2.84 6.49 -21.20
N LEU A 247 2.85 5.20 -21.53
CA LEU A 247 4.03 4.34 -21.38
C LEU A 247 4.69 4.43 -19.98
N PRO A 248 3.93 4.26 -18.89
CA PRO A 248 4.47 4.37 -17.55
C PRO A 248 5.48 3.25 -17.30
N SER A 249 6.69 3.62 -16.87
CA SER A 249 7.71 2.70 -16.37
C SER A 249 8.08 3.09 -14.96
N VAL A 250 8.16 2.11 -14.07
CA VAL A 250 8.54 2.28 -12.68
C VAL A 250 9.63 1.28 -12.36
N ASP A 251 10.77 1.79 -11.91
CA ASP A 251 11.89 0.98 -11.44
C ASP A 251 12.19 1.34 -9.98
N VAL A 252 12.74 0.39 -9.23
CA VAL A 252 13.02 0.58 -7.80
C VAL A 252 14.42 0.09 -7.49
N ASP A 253 15.19 0.96 -6.86
CA ASP A 253 16.50 0.61 -6.30
C ASP A 253 16.48 0.81 -4.78
N GLU A 254 17.26 -0.02 -4.09
CA GLU A 254 17.52 0.11 -2.65
C GLU A 254 19.01 0.40 -2.43
N TYR A 255 19.31 1.51 -1.77
CA TYR A 255 20.65 1.93 -1.42
C TYR A 255 20.82 1.86 0.09
N THR A 256 21.73 1.01 0.57
CA THR A 256 22.11 0.97 1.99
C THR A 256 23.41 1.74 2.18
N VAL A 257 23.33 2.91 2.81
CA VAL A 257 24.50 3.74 3.11
C VAL A 257 24.89 3.53 4.58
N ARG A 258 26.19 3.34 4.84
CA ARG A 258 26.72 3.13 6.19
C ARG A 258 27.26 4.44 6.77
N TYR A 259 26.89 4.74 8.01
CA TYR A 259 27.30 5.94 8.74
C TYR A 259 28.03 5.55 10.03
N LYS A 260 28.94 6.39 10.51
CA LYS A 260 29.65 6.13 11.77
C LYS A 260 28.76 6.32 12.99
N SER A 261 27.70 7.11 12.87
CA SER A 261 26.75 7.37 13.95
C SER A 261 25.42 7.91 13.43
N ALA A 262 24.37 7.83 14.27
CA ALA A 262 23.07 8.41 13.98
C ALA A 262 23.12 9.94 13.76
N LEU A 263 24.06 10.62 14.41
CA LEU A 263 24.27 12.07 14.25
C LEU A 263 24.78 12.41 12.86
N GLU A 264 25.73 11.63 12.33
CA GLU A 264 26.25 11.81 10.97
C GLU A 264 25.17 11.60 9.92
N LEU A 265 24.30 10.60 10.09
CA LEU A 265 23.11 10.41 9.26
C LEU A 265 22.20 11.63 9.29
N ILE A 266 21.89 12.17 10.48
CA ILE A 266 21.02 13.35 10.62
C ILE A 266 21.66 14.60 9.97
N GLU A 267 22.96 14.79 10.12
CA GLU A 267 23.69 15.88 9.45
C GLU A 267 23.66 15.73 7.93
N HIS A 268 23.84 14.52 7.43
CA HIS A 268 23.73 14.24 6.00
C HIS A 268 22.31 14.56 5.48
N LEU A 269 21.25 14.08 6.14
CA LEU A 269 19.86 14.42 5.78
C LEU A 269 19.59 15.93 5.82
N ARG A 270 20.17 16.67 6.77
CA ARG A 270 20.08 18.14 6.81
C ARG A 270 20.77 18.79 5.62
N SER A 271 21.92 18.28 5.20
CA SER A 271 22.65 18.80 4.02
C SER A 271 21.93 18.52 2.70
N MET A 272 21.18 17.41 2.60
CA MET A 272 20.29 17.11 1.47
C MET A 272 19.01 17.97 1.47
N GLY A 273 18.70 18.63 2.59
CA GLY A 273 17.42 19.30 2.80
C GLY A 273 16.27 18.35 3.15
N GLU A 274 16.53 17.06 3.39
CA GLU A 274 15.57 15.99 3.67
C GLU A 274 15.17 15.90 5.16
N SER A 275 15.07 17.06 5.81
CA SER A 275 14.59 17.17 7.18
C SER A 275 13.06 17.05 7.27
N ASN A 276 12.55 16.58 8.40
CA ASN A 276 11.11 16.40 8.61
C ASN A 276 10.33 17.73 8.48
N ALA A 277 9.38 17.78 7.55
CA ALA A 277 8.50 18.93 7.30
C ALA A 277 7.01 18.64 7.58
N LEU A 278 6.66 17.59 8.32
CA LEU A 278 5.26 17.22 8.63
C LEU A 278 4.56 18.24 9.51
N LEU A 279 3.27 18.51 9.25
CA LEU A 279 2.43 19.39 10.08
C LEU A 279 2.12 18.80 11.46
N GLN A 280 1.87 17.49 11.53
CA GLN A 280 1.48 16.79 12.75
C GLN A 280 2.68 16.41 13.66
N ARG A 281 3.90 16.87 13.34
CA ARG A 281 5.08 16.52 14.14
C ARG A 281 5.18 17.34 15.42
N ASN A 282 5.85 16.78 16.42
CA ASN A 282 6.28 17.55 17.58
C ASN A 282 7.49 18.41 17.20
N ASN A 283 7.35 19.73 17.34
CA ASN A 283 8.41 20.71 17.02
C ASN A 283 9.60 20.66 17.99
N ILE A 284 9.40 20.06 19.17
CA ILE A 284 10.43 19.91 20.19
C ILE A 284 10.89 18.44 20.19
N LEU A 285 12.20 18.24 20.22
CA LEU A 285 12.82 16.94 20.45
C LEU A 285 13.65 17.05 21.73
N ASN A 286 13.26 16.27 22.74
CA ASN A 286 14.00 16.24 24.00
C ASN A 286 15.37 15.62 23.80
N ARG A 287 16.38 16.17 24.48
CA ARG A 287 17.77 15.68 24.38
C ARG A 287 17.87 14.22 24.79
N GLU A 288 17.16 13.82 25.83
CA GLU A 288 17.13 12.42 26.31
C GLU A 288 16.56 11.49 25.24
N THR A 289 15.43 11.85 24.63
CA THR A 289 14.83 11.09 23.52
C THR A 289 15.78 10.97 22.33
N ALA A 290 16.51 12.05 21.99
CA ALA A 290 17.48 12.03 20.90
C ALA A 290 18.66 11.09 21.19
N LEU A 291 19.20 11.12 22.41
CA LEU A 291 20.27 10.22 22.83
C LEU A 291 19.80 8.77 22.91
N ALA A 292 18.59 8.53 23.42
CA ALA A 292 17.97 7.21 23.43
C ALA A 292 17.76 6.67 22.02
N THR A 293 17.31 7.52 21.08
CA THR A 293 17.18 7.14 19.65
C THR A 293 18.53 6.70 19.10
N ALA A 294 19.60 7.47 19.34
CA ALA A 294 20.93 7.11 18.86
C ALA A 294 21.43 5.79 19.46
N ALA A 295 21.23 5.57 20.76
CA ALA A 295 21.62 4.33 21.44
C ALA A 295 20.81 3.11 20.96
N ILE A 296 19.51 3.26 20.74
CA ILE A 296 18.64 2.20 20.21
C ILE A 296 18.99 1.87 18.76
N TYR A 297 19.29 2.88 17.95
CA TYR A 297 19.72 2.66 16.56
C TYR A 297 21.00 1.82 16.55
N ASP A 298 21.98 2.22 17.35
CA ASP A 298 23.25 1.50 17.47
C ASP A 298 23.03 0.06 17.99
N SER A 299 22.25 -0.13 19.05
CA SER A 299 22.04 -1.46 19.63
C SER A 299 21.27 -2.43 18.73
N MET A 300 20.33 -1.93 17.91
CA MET A 300 19.49 -2.77 17.06
C MET A 300 20.09 -3.04 15.69
N PHE A 301 20.82 -2.08 15.12
CA PHE A 301 21.20 -2.11 13.70
C PHE A 301 22.69 -1.91 13.44
N ALA A 302 23.53 -1.61 14.45
CA ALA A 302 24.96 -1.50 14.21
C ALA A 302 25.54 -2.82 13.67
N ALA A 303 26.38 -2.68 12.66
CA ALA A 303 27.13 -3.81 12.13
C ALA A 303 28.39 -4.06 12.97
N GLU A 304 29.07 -5.18 12.70
CA GLU A 304 30.29 -5.59 13.41
C GLU A 304 31.40 -4.51 13.40
N ASP A 305 31.45 -3.69 12.35
CA ASP A 305 32.41 -2.58 12.21
C ASP A 305 32.07 -1.33 13.04
N GLY A 306 30.95 -1.33 13.79
CA GLY A 306 30.46 -0.19 14.56
C GLY A 306 29.79 0.92 13.73
N THR A 307 29.51 0.67 12.44
CA THR A 307 28.72 1.59 11.59
C THR A 307 27.26 1.20 11.58
N ILE A 308 26.37 2.19 11.49
CA ILE A 308 24.93 1.97 11.33
C ILE A 308 24.51 2.03 9.85
N PRO A 309 23.65 1.12 9.37
CA PRO A 309 23.07 1.20 8.04
C PRO A 309 21.89 2.17 8.03
N ALA A 310 21.72 2.92 6.94
CA ALA A 310 20.48 3.61 6.61
C ALA A 310 20.06 3.24 5.20
N THR A 311 18.85 2.69 5.08
CA THR A 311 18.31 2.23 3.81
C THR A 311 17.55 3.37 3.11
N PHE A 312 17.80 3.58 1.83
CA PHE A 312 17.09 4.52 0.97
C PHE A 312 16.49 3.76 -0.20
N GLN A 313 15.17 3.68 -0.25
CA GLN A 313 14.47 3.13 -1.40
C GLN A 313 14.14 4.26 -2.36
N VAL A 314 14.56 4.16 -3.61
CA VAL A 314 14.31 5.18 -4.62
C VAL A 314 13.45 4.58 -5.71
N ILE A 315 12.34 5.25 -6.00
CA ILE A 315 11.41 4.89 -7.04
C ILE A 315 11.65 5.82 -8.23
N TYR A 316 12.09 5.26 -9.34
CA TYR A 316 12.26 5.94 -10.60
C TYR A 316 10.98 5.81 -11.41
N MET A 317 10.47 6.94 -11.89
CA MET A 317 9.24 7.04 -12.66
C MET A 317 9.55 7.66 -14.01
N THR A 318 9.14 6.98 -15.07
CA THR A 318 9.22 7.46 -16.44
C THR A 318 7.83 7.47 -17.04
N GLY A 319 7.46 8.55 -17.72
CA GLY A 319 6.19 8.66 -18.42
C GLY A 319 6.28 9.63 -19.58
N TRP A 320 5.40 9.47 -20.56
CA TRP A 320 5.39 10.28 -21.77
C TRP A 320 4.06 11.01 -21.92
N ARG A 321 4.08 12.25 -22.42
CA ARG A 321 2.83 12.89 -22.87
C ARG A 321 2.33 12.18 -24.12
N GLU A 322 1.04 11.89 -24.18
CA GLU A 322 0.41 11.19 -25.31
C GLU A 322 0.74 11.82 -26.67
N HIS A 323 1.05 10.99 -27.65
CA HIS A 323 1.21 11.42 -29.03
C HIS A 323 0.96 10.27 -30.03
N PRO A 324 0.35 10.51 -31.21
CA PRO A 324 0.05 9.46 -32.17
C PRO A 324 1.26 8.69 -32.72
N SER A 325 2.46 9.27 -32.72
CA SER A 325 3.70 8.59 -33.16
C SER A 325 4.20 7.53 -32.18
N GLN A 326 3.66 7.50 -30.96
CA GLN A 326 4.11 6.57 -29.94
C GLN A 326 3.73 5.14 -30.29
N GLN A 327 4.60 4.22 -29.90
CA GLN A 327 4.41 2.81 -30.17
C GLN A 327 3.18 2.31 -29.42
N LYS A 328 2.10 2.03 -30.16
CA LYS A 328 0.92 1.37 -29.61
C LYS A 328 1.26 -0.09 -29.33
N ALA A 329 0.77 -0.60 -28.21
CA ALA A 329 0.88 -2.02 -27.90
C ALA A 329 0.33 -2.84 -29.07
N LYS A 330 1.15 -3.75 -29.61
CA LYS A 330 0.69 -4.61 -30.70
C LYS A 330 -0.43 -5.53 -30.16
N ARG A 331 -1.36 -5.91 -31.04
CA ARG A 331 -2.48 -6.81 -30.67
C ARG A 331 -1.93 -8.11 -30.07
N ARG A 332 -2.57 -8.61 -29.00
CA ARG A 332 -2.19 -9.87 -28.34
C ARG A 332 -2.12 -10.99 -29.38
N GLY A 333 -0.97 -11.69 -29.47
CA GLY A 333 -0.73 -12.77 -30.44
C GLY A 333 0.02 -12.38 -31.72
N SER A 334 0.47 -11.12 -31.86
CA SER A 334 1.23 -10.63 -33.02
C SER A 334 2.77 -10.74 -32.90
N ALA A 335 3.25 -11.57 -31.97
CA ALA A 335 4.68 -11.82 -31.81
C ALA A 335 5.22 -12.47 -33.09
N THR A 336 6.15 -11.77 -33.75
CA THR A 336 6.68 -12.13 -35.09
C THR A 336 8.08 -12.72 -35.02
N ILE A 337 8.71 -12.68 -33.84
CA ILE A 337 10.11 -13.05 -33.62
C ILE A 337 10.12 -14.06 -32.48
N SER A 338 10.74 -15.22 -32.70
CA SER A 338 10.92 -16.23 -31.65
C SER A 338 12.13 -15.89 -30.76
N PHE A 339 12.18 -16.44 -29.55
CA PHE A 339 13.35 -16.28 -28.67
C PHE A 339 14.64 -16.81 -29.30
N GLU A 340 14.51 -17.84 -30.13
CA GLU A 340 15.62 -18.47 -30.84
C GLU A 340 16.23 -17.54 -31.89
N ASP A 341 15.38 -16.74 -32.55
CA ASP A 341 15.82 -15.70 -33.49
C ASP A 341 16.56 -14.56 -32.79
N ILE A 342 16.07 -14.12 -31.62
CA ILE A 342 16.75 -13.13 -30.77
C ILE A 342 18.14 -13.66 -30.37
N GLN A 343 18.22 -14.92 -29.95
CA GLN A 343 19.47 -15.54 -29.54
C GLN A 343 20.49 -15.66 -30.68
N ARG A 344 20.04 -15.92 -31.91
CA ARG A 344 20.89 -15.90 -33.12
C ARG A 344 21.36 -14.49 -33.48
N GLN A 345 20.52 -13.48 -33.29
CA GLN A 345 20.85 -12.08 -33.59
C GLN A 345 21.93 -11.50 -32.66
N PHE A 346 22.07 -12.05 -31.45
CA PHE A 346 23.08 -11.66 -30.46
C PHE A 346 24.24 -12.67 -30.30
N GLY A 347 24.36 -13.65 -31.20
CA GLY A 347 25.35 -14.73 -31.12
C GLY A 347 26.82 -14.27 -31.22
N ASN A 348 27.66 -14.83 -30.35
CA ASN A 348 29.13 -14.69 -30.25
C ASN A 348 29.73 -13.39 -29.67
N VAL A 349 29.11 -12.83 -28.63
CA VAL A 349 29.90 -12.08 -27.62
C VAL A 349 30.07 -13.01 -26.43
N ALA A 350 31.32 -13.38 -26.09
CA ALA A 350 31.63 -14.14 -24.89
C ALA A 350 30.88 -13.53 -23.70
N MET A 351 29.90 -14.28 -23.20
CA MET A 351 29.01 -13.81 -22.15
C MET A 351 29.68 -14.01 -20.80
N ASP A 352 30.28 -12.95 -20.27
CA ASP A 352 30.53 -12.82 -18.83
C ASP A 352 29.20 -12.55 -18.12
N LEU A 353 28.35 -13.58 -18.09
CA LEU A 353 27.09 -13.64 -17.35
C LEU A 353 27.42 -13.76 -15.86
N TRP A 354 27.36 -12.66 -15.12
CA TRP A 354 27.59 -12.69 -13.66
C TRP A 354 26.34 -12.92 -12.82
N CYS A 355 25.13 -12.91 -13.36
CA CYS A 355 23.90 -13.30 -12.64
C CYS A 355 22.74 -13.51 -13.61
N VAL A 356 22.07 -14.66 -13.54
CA VAL A 356 20.72 -14.86 -14.10
C VAL A 356 19.76 -14.80 -12.92
N HIS A 357 18.93 -13.77 -12.83
CA HIS A 357 17.82 -13.74 -11.87
C HIS A 357 16.56 -14.28 -12.56
N VAL A 358 16.21 -15.53 -12.25
CA VAL A 358 14.89 -16.08 -12.59
C VAL A 358 13.95 -15.71 -11.46
N LYS A 359 13.11 -14.70 -11.66
CA LYS A 359 11.97 -14.45 -10.78
C LYS A 359 10.75 -15.11 -11.38
N ASN A 360 10.20 -16.08 -10.66
CA ASN A 360 8.83 -16.51 -10.89
C ASN A 360 7.92 -15.35 -10.46
N THR A 361 6.98 -14.93 -11.30
CA THR A 361 6.07 -13.82 -10.99
C THR A 361 4.96 -14.19 -9.99
N TYR A 362 5.13 -15.29 -9.26
CA TYR A 362 4.38 -15.61 -8.05
C TYR A 362 5.36 -15.95 -6.93
N GLY A 363 5.27 -15.19 -5.85
CA GLY A 363 6.18 -15.26 -4.72
C GLY A 363 6.03 -16.55 -3.92
N SER A 364 7.13 -17.27 -3.77
CA SER A 364 7.47 -17.97 -2.54
C SER A 364 9.01 -18.04 -2.41
N PRO A 365 9.58 -17.77 -1.23
CA PRO A 365 11.00 -17.98 -0.98
C PRO A 365 11.22 -19.46 -0.66
N PHE A 366 11.99 -20.17 -1.49
CA PHE A 366 12.56 -21.45 -1.05
C PHE A 366 13.71 -21.16 -0.10
N LEU A 367 13.54 -21.57 1.16
CA LEU A 367 14.63 -21.81 2.11
C LEU A 367 15.53 -22.91 1.54
N LEU A 368 16.75 -22.55 1.13
CA LEU A 368 17.86 -23.49 1.07
C LEU A 368 18.80 -23.11 2.22
N GLY A 369 18.91 -24.05 3.17
CA GLY A 369 19.68 -23.87 4.39
C GLY A 369 21.13 -23.49 4.12
N ARG A 370 21.67 -22.67 5.04
CA ARG A 370 23.10 -22.59 5.30
C ARG A 370 23.67 -24.01 5.38
N ASN A 371 24.46 -24.41 4.40
CA ASN A 371 25.84 -24.85 4.60
C ASN A 371 26.48 -25.28 3.27
N SER A 372 27.79 -25.01 3.19
CA SER A 372 28.76 -25.43 2.16
C SER A 372 28.61 -24.84 0.76
N PHE A 373 29.34 -23.76 0.46
CA PHE A 373 30.31 -23.71 -0.65
C PHE A 373 31.40 -22.64 -0.34
N PRO A 374 32.67 -22.88 -0.72
CA PRO A 374 33.83 -22.16 -0.17
C PRO A 374 34.15 -20.84 -0.88
N GLU A 375 34.73 -19.91 -0.11
CA GLU A 375 35.38 -18.70 -0.60
C GLU A 375 36.69 -19.05 -1.35
N LYS A 376 36.65 -19.14 -2.69
CA LYS A 376 37.75 -18.82 -3.66
C LYS A 376 37.35 -19.22 -5.10
N PRO A 377 37.83 -18.53 -6.15
CA PRO A 377 37.43 -18.79 -7.53
C PRO A 377 38.20 -19.99 -8.13
N LEU A 378 37.49 -20.86 -8.87
CA LEU A 378 38.08 -21.91 -9.72
C LEU A 378 37.60 -21.78 -11.18
N PRO A 379 38.39 -22.24 -12.16
CA PRO A 379 38.32 -21.75 -13.54
C PRO A 379 37.32 -22.49 -14.46
N ILE A 380 36.86 -21.70 -15.44
CA ILE A 380 36.28 -21.97 -16.76
C ILE A 380 36.27 -23.44 -17.23
N SER A 381 35.13 -24.12 -17.06
CA SER A 381 34.40 -24.84 -18.13
C SER A 381 33.32 -25.74 -17.51
N TRP A 382 32.05 -25.35 -17.57
CA TRP A 382 30.93 -26.28 -17.42
C TRP A 382 29.95 -26.09 -18.58
N ASN A 383 29.80 -27.15 -19.36
CA ASN A 383 28.88 -27.24 -20.49
C ASN A 383 27.44 -27.34 -19.98
N LEU A 384 26.59 -26.41 -20.44
CA LEU A 384 25.14 -26.36 -20.17
C LEU A 384 24.36 -27.41 -21.01
N GLY A 385 24.87 -28.64 -21.09
CA GLY A 385 24.26 -29.74 -21.87
C GLY A 385 23.50 -30.78 -21.03
N LYS A 386 23.43 -30.59 -19.70
CA LYS A 386 22.75 -31.52 -18.78
C LYS A 386 21.95 -30.76 -17.71
N MET A 387 20.91 -30.04 -18.12
CA MET A 387 19.74 -29.85 -17.27
C MET A 387 18.58 -30.57 -17.96
N GLY A 388 18.16 -31.68 -17.35
CA GLY A 388 17.13 -32.56 -17.88
C GLY A 388 15.82 -31.82 -18.15
N CYS A 389 15.13 -32.26 -19.21
CA CYS A 389 13.79 -31.85 -19.58
C CYS A 389 12.87 -31.74 -18.34
N LEU A 390 12.47 -30.52 -18.00
CA LEU A 390 11.31 -30.30 -17.14
C LEU A 390 10.05 -30.68 -17.94
N ARG A 391 9.52 -31.87 -17.70
CA ARG A 391 8.19 -32.30 -18.16
C ARG A 391 7.17 -31.24 -17.75
N GLY A 392 6.49 -30.67 -18.75
CA GLY A 392 5.47 -29.65 -18.56
C GLY A 392 4.27 -30.15 -17.76
N GLY A 393 4.07 -29.57 -16.57
CA GLY A 393 2.78 -29.58 -15.89
C GLY A 393 1.82 -28.62 -16.61
N LYS A 394 0.58 -29.09 -16.80
CA LYS A 394 -0.54 -28.33 -17.36
C LYS A 394 -0.76 -27.08 -16.50
N ASP A 395 -0.31 -25.92 -16.96
CA ASP A 395 -0.93 -24.60 -16.74
C ASP A 395 -0.01 -23.52 -17.34
N GLY A 396 -0.60 -22.61 -18.11
CA GLY A 396 0.13 -21.60 -18.88
C GLY A 396 0.83 -20.59 -17.98
N ARG A 397 2.11 -20.82 -17.67
CA ARG A 397 2.94 -19.90 -16.89
C ARG A 397 3.57 -18.83 -17.79
N VAL A 398 3.53 -17.58 -17.34
CA VAL A 398 4.31 -16.46 -17.89
C VAL A 398 5.63 -16.42 -17.14
N PHE A 399 6.74 -16.34 -17.85
CA PHE A 399 8.07 -16.17 -17.27
C PHE A 399 8.57 -14.76 -17.58
N GLU A 400 9.14 -14.10 -16.57
CA GLU A 400 9.86 -12.85 -16.72
C GLU A 400 11.35 -13.15 -16.50
N ILE A 401 12.16 -12.92 -17.53
CA ILE A 401 13.61 -13.13 -17.49
C ILE A 401 14.26 -11.77 -17.66
N THR A 402 14.92 -11.29 -16.60
CA THR A 402 15.71 -10.07 -16.64
C THR A 402 17.17 -10.44 -16.90
N VAL A 403 17.69 -10.04 -18.06
CA VAL A 403 19.11 -10.22 -18.40
C VAL A 403 19.81 -8.88 -18.27
N SER A 404 20.77 -8.80 -17.36
CA SER A 404 21.62 -7.62 -17.17
C SER A 404 22.99 -7.86 -17.80
N LYS A 405 23.41 -6.96 -18.70
CA LYS A 405 24.74 -6.97 -19.32
C LYS A 405 25.61 -5.93 -18.62
N ARG A 406 26.79 -6.33 -18.13
CA ARG A 406 27.83 -5.41 -17.68
C ARG A 406 28.84 -5.23 -18.82
N GLN A 407 28.88 -4.05 -19.42
CA GLN A 407 29.99 -3.65 -20.27
C GLN A 407 30.35 -2.23 -19.86
N ALA A 408 31.59 -2.03 -19.40
CA ALA A 408 32.20 -0.76 -18.96
C ALA A 408 31.20 0.35 -18.59
N SER A 409 30.87 0.44 -17.29
CA SER A 409 30.07 1.49 -16.64
C SER A 409 28.64 1.76 -17.15
N ARG A 410 27.98 0.84 -17.86
CA ARG A 410 26.56 0.98 -18.24
C ARG A 410 25.73 -0.24 -17.80
N TYR A 411 24.53 0.01 -17.29
CA TYR A 411 23.49 -1.01 -17.12
C TYR A 411 22.47 -0.90 -18.26
N ARG A 412 22.23 -1.99 -18.97
CA ARG A 412 21.05 -2.16 -19.82
C ARG A 412 20.21 -3.30 -19.25
N SER A 413 18.96 -3.01 -18.91
CA SER A 413 17.94 -4.02 -18.64
C SER A 413 17.01 -4.12 -19.85
N PHE A 414 16.67 -5.35 -20.24
CA PHE A 414 15.58 -5.60 -21.18
C PHE A 414 14.63 -6.59 -20.54
N VAL A 415 13.33 -6.29 -20.63
CA VAL A 415 12.25 -7.17 -20.19
C VAL A 415 11.68 -7.85 -21.42
N VAL A 416 11.75 -9.19 -21.47
CA VAL A 416 11.09 -9.97 -22.52
C VAL A 416 9.99 -10.82 -21.90
N ARG A 417 8.74 -10.62 -22.35
CA ARG A 417 7.57 -11.38 -21.91
C ARG A 417 7.23 -12.45 -22.95
N ALA A 418 7.28 -13.73 -22.55
CA ALA A 418 6.89 -14.86 -23.39
C ALA A 418 5.57 -15.49 -22.92
N MET A 419 4.73 -15.92 -23.84
CA MET A 419 3.64 -16.88 -23.57
C MET A 419 3.78 -18.07 -24.52
N GLY A 420 3.85 -19.29 -23.98
CA GLY A 420 3.78 -20.51 -24.77
C GLY A 420 2.34 -20.73 -25.26
N LYS A 421 2.15 -20.94 -26.57
CA LYS A 421 0.86 -21.33 -27.15
C LYS A 421 0.87 -22.82 -27.49
N LYS A 422 -0.19 -23.52 -27.11
CA LYS A 422 -0.43 -24.94 -27.41
C LYS A 422 -1.10 -25.04 -28.79
N ASN A 423 -0.46 -25.71 -29.75
CA ASN A 423 -1.12 -26.16 -30.98
C ASN A 423 -1.88 -27.45 -30.67
N HIS A 424 -3.16 -27.52 -31.04
CA HIS A 424 -3.89 -28.77 -31.14
C HIS A 424 -4.38 -28.90 -32.58
N GLU A 425 -3.81 -29.86 -33.31
CA GLU A 425 -4.37 -30.38 -34.55
C GLU A 425 -5.42 -31.45 -34.24
N ASN A 426 -6.54 -31.36 -34.96
CA ASN A 426 -7.53 -32.36 -35.37
C ASN A 426 -8.22 -33.30 -34.35
N SER A 427 -9.54 -33.13 -34.24
CA SER A 427 -10.51 -34.20 -34.59
C SER A 427 -11.90 -33.61 -34.89
N SER A 428 -12.45 -34.01 -36.02
CA SER A 428 -13.74 -33.63 -36.63
C SER A 428 -14.99 -34.18 -35.93
N SER A 429 -16.09 -33.41 -35.91
CA SER A 429 -17.43 -33.94 -36.24
C SER A 429 -18.41 -32.81 -36.60
N SER A 430 -19.14 -33.02 -37.69
CA SER A 430 -20.11 -32.19 -38.39
C SER A 430 -21.42 -31.92 -37.66
N GLY A 431 -22.12 -30.82 -38.01
CA GLY A 431 -23.59 -30.79 -37.98
C GLY A 431 -24.28 -29.43 -37.81
N ASN A 432 -24.44 -28.71 -38.92
CA ASN A 432 -25.55 -27.80 -39.33
C ASN A 432 -26.32 -26.91 -38.32
N GLY A 433 -26.50 -25.66 -38.75
CA GLY A 433 -27.86 -25.10 -38.89
C GLY A 433 -28.07 -23.67 -38.40
N ASP A 434 -27.96 -22.70 -39.31
CA ASP A 434 -28.51 -21.35 -39.22
C ASP A 434 -29.99 -21.33 -38.78
N ARG A 435 -30.39 -20.32 -37.99
CA ARG A 435 -31.44 -19.34 -38.36
C ARG A 435 -31.69 -18.27 -37.29
N SER A 436 -32.16 -17.14 -37.80
CA SER A 436 -32.23 -15.81 -37.19
C SER A 436 -33.67 -15.36 -36.96
N VAL A 437 -33.86 -14.33 -36.10
CA VAL A 437 -34.94 -13.29 -36.08
C VAL A 437 -36.29 -13.69 -35.40
N PRO A 438 -37.17 -12.79 -34.86
CA PRO A 438 -37.12 -11.33 -34.55
C PRO A 438 -37.61 -10.88 -33.14
N GLU A 439 -37.46 -9.56 -32.92
CA GLU A 439 -38.22 -8.64 -32.06
C GLU A 439 -39.76 -8.68 -32.21
N GLY A 440 -40.48 -8.15 -31.21
CA GLY A 440 -41.90 -7.80 -31.30
C GLY A 440 -42.40 -7.08 -30.05
N ASP A 441 -43.00 -5.91 -30.27
CA ASP A 441 -43.45 -4.87 -29.34
C ASP A 441 -44.57 -5.26 -28.35
N GLY A 442 -44.77 -4.40 -27.35
CA GLY A 442 -45.71 -4.57 -26.23
C GLY A 442 -47.15 -4.11 -26.50
N ILE A 443 -47.94 -4.03 -25.42
CA ILE A 443 -49.11 -3.15 -25.20
C ILE A 443 -49.60 -3.29 -23.74
N GLU A 444 -49.98 -2.13 -23.20
CA GLU A 444 -50.79 -1.71 -22.04
C GLU A 444 -51.72 -2.79 -21.42
N GLY A 445 -51.98 -2.87 -20.11
CA GLY A 445 -52.32 -1.82 -19.14
C GLY A 445 -53.80 -1.93 -18.79
N ASN A 446 -54.14 -2.31 -17.54
CA ASN A 446 -55.35 -1.90 -16.79
C ASN A 446 -55.54 -2.71 -15.49
N ASN A 447 -55.65 -2.00 -14.37
CA ASN A 447 -56.40 -2.39 -13.16
C ASN A 447 -57.72 -1.59 -13.17
N PRO A 448 -58.79 -2.03 -12.49
CA PRO A 448 -59.10 -1.39 -11.19
C PRO A 448 -59.86 -2.26 -10.16
N SER A 449 -59.78 -1.84 -8.87
CA SER A 449 -60.80 -1.77 -7.77
C SER A 449 -61.79 -2.94 -7.50
N SER A 450 -62.36 -3.20 -6.33
CA SER A 450 -62.27 -2.77 -4.92
C SER A 450 -63.20 -3.71 -4.08
N ASP A 451 -63.10 -3.62 -2.75
CA ASP A 451 -64.15 -3.84 -1.72
C ASP A 451 -64.52 -5.24 -1.16
N SER A 452 -63.98 -5.47 0.05
CA SER A 452 -64.61 -5.84 1.33
C SER A 452 -65.75 -6.89 1.43
N ASN A 453 -65.55 -7.94 2.25
CA ASN A 453 -66.26 -8.09 3.54
C ASN A 453 -65.72 -9.22 4.45
N LYS A 454 -65.88 -9.01 5.76
CA LYS A 454 -65.38 -9.77 6.92
C LYS A 454 -66.07 -11.12 7.15
N SER A 455 -65.33 -12.10 7.69
CA SER A 455 -65.76 -12.90 8.86
C SER A 455 -64.56 -13.50 9.59
N ASN A 456 -64.65 -13.49 10.92
CA ASN A 456 -63.68 -14.01 11.87
C ASN A 456 -63.68 -15.54 11.87
N ASP A 457 -62.50 -16.15 11.95
CA ASP A 457 -62.23 -17.30 12.83
C ASP A 457 -60.72 -17.41 13.07
N THR A 458 -60.32 -17.44 14.34
CA THR A 458 -59.01 -17.95 14.77
C THR A 458 -59.30 -19.21 15.58
N PRO A 459 -58.53 -20.30 15.37
CA PRO A 459 -57.36 -20.41 16.22
C PRO A 459 -56.10 -20.88 15.48
N SER A 460 -54.97 -20.30 15.90
CA SER A 460 -53.67 -20.97 16.03
C SER A 460 -53.09 -21.69 14.80
N GLN A 461 -52.75 -20.96 13.75
CA GLN A 461 -51.56 -21.29 12.95
C GLN A 461 -50.89 -19.98 12.55
N LYS A 462 -49.92 -19.50 13.34
CA LYS A 462 -48.97 -18.49 12.85
C LYS A 462 -48.14 -19.18 11.78
N SER A 463 -48.61 -19.07 10.54
CA SER A 463 -47.82 -19.34 9.34
C SER A 463 -46.51 -18.59 9.49
N HIS A 464 -45.46 -19.34 9.84
CA HIS A 464 -44.10 -18.86 9.81
C HIS A 464 -43.82 -18.61 8.33
N ARG A 465 -43.98 -17.36 7.91
CA ARG A 465 -43.41 -16.88 6.67
C ARG A 465 -41.90 -16.89 6.89
N ILE A 466 -41.30 -18.07 6.74
CA ILE A 466 -39.85 -18.30 6.82
C ILE A 466 -39.24 -17.40 5.75
N THR A 467 -38.69 -16.26 6.17
CA THR A 467 -37.73 -15.51 5.36
C THR A 467 -36.53 -16.43 5.20
N LEU A 468 -36.51 -17.20 4.11
CA LEU A 468 -35.46 -18.16 3.80
C LEU A 468 -34.12 -17.43 3.66
N ASN A 469 -33.34 -17.41 4.73
CA ASN A 469 -31.94 -17.02 4.71
C ASN A 469 -31.21 -18.08 3.87
N TRP A 470 -30.72 -17.70 2.68
CA TRP A 470 -30.08 -18.64 1.77
C TRP A 470 -28.87 -19.34 2.41
N ARG A 471 -28.24 -18.73 3.42
CA ARG A 471 -27.15 -19.32 4.21
C ARG A 471 -27.59 -20.52 5.03
N GLU A 472 -28.78 -20.45 5.64
CA GLU A 472 -29.37 -21.56 6.38
C GLU A 472 -29.76 -22.70 5.44
N VAL A 473 -30.26 -22.37 4.25
CA VAL A 473 -30.53 -23.36 3.19
C VAL A 473 -29.24 -24.06 2.76
N ARG A 474 -28.17 -23.31 2.52
CA ARG A 474 -26.85 -23.87 2.16
C ARG A 474 -26.29 -24.77 3.26
N ALA A 475 -26.41 -24.35 4.51
CA ALA A 475 -26.01 -25.17 5.66
C ALA A 475 -26.81 -26.48 5.76
N ALA A 476 -28.11 -26.44 5.45
CA ALA A 476 -28.98 -27.62 5.52
C ALA A 476 -28.59 -28.65 4.45
N LEU A 477 -28.31 -28.17 3.24
CA LEU A 477 -27.85 -29.00 2.13
C LEU A 477 -26.50 -29.64 2.44
N PHE A 478 -25.54 -28.88 2.98
CA PHE A 478 -24.23 -29.41 3.37
C PHE A 478 -24.34 -30.47 4.48
N ALA A 479 -25.17 -30.22 5.50
CA ALA A 479 -25.41 -31.18 6.57
C ALA A 479 -26.01 -32.50 6.03
N ARG A 480 -26.91 -32.41 5.04
CA ARG A 480 -27.49 -33.59 4.38
C ARG A 480 -26.44 -34.36 3.57
N GLU A 481 -25.60 -33.67 2.81
CA GLU A 481 -24.51 -34.29 2.04
C GLU A 481 -23.50 -35.01 2.94
N GLN A 482 -23.18 -34.43 4.10
CA GLN A 482 -22.30 -35.06 5.10
C GLN A 482 -22.93 -36.33 5.70
N ALA A 483 -24.24 -36.29 6.00
CA ALA A 483 -24.96 -37.47 6.48
C ALA A 483 -25.00 -38.59 5.41
N GLU A 484 -25.29 -38.24 4.16
CA GLU A 484 -25.30 -39.19 3.04
C GLU A 484 -23.91 -39.83 2.80
N LYS A 485 -22.81 -39.07 2.97
CA LYS A 485 -21.43 -39.59 2.88
C LYS A 485 -21.08 -40.54 4.02
N LEU A 486 -21.55 -40.27 5.24
CA LEU A 486 -21.34 -41.14 6.40
C LEU A 486 -22.16 -42.44 6.31
N ASP A 487 -23.37 -42.38 5.73
CA ASP A 487 -24.23 -43.55 5.50
C ASP A 487 -23.75 -44.42 4.32
N ALA A 488 -23.03 -43.85 3.34
CA ALA A 488 -22.41 -44.58 2.23
C ALA A 488 -21.24 -45.48 2.68
N ASP A 489 -20.54 -45.10 3.75
CA ASP A 489 -19.48 -45.92 4.38
C ASP A 489 -20.06 -46.99 5.33
N ALA A 490 -21.36 -46.93 5.65
CA ALA A 490 -22.05 -47.82 6.59
C ALA A 490 -23.32 -48.46 5.98
N HIS A 491 -23.18 -49.36 4.99
CA HIS A 491 -24.35 -50.06 4.46
C HIS A 491 -24.76 -51.31 5.27
N LYS A 492 -25.86 -51.21 6.03
CA LYS A 492 -27.11 -52.02 5.89
C LYS A 492 -28.11 -51.82 7.06
N GLN A 493 -29.39 -51.64 6.68
CA GLN A 493 -30.64 -51.61 7.48
C GLN A 493 -30.87 -50.31 8.29
N ASP A 494 -31.96 -49.55 8.21
CA ASP A 494 -33.36 -49.76 7.80
C ASP A 494 -33.91 -48.53 7.05
N GLU A 495 -34.84 -48.77 6.11
CA GLU A 495 -35.68 -47.74 5.50
C GLU A 495 -36.77 -47.30 6.48
N THR A 496 -36.55 -46.18 7.18
CA THR A 496 -37.66 -45.42 7.80
C THR A 496 -37.42 -43.92 7.68
N SER A 497 -38.33 -43.26 6.94
CA SER A 497 -38.68 -41.83 6.99
C SER A 497 -37.56 -40.84 7.38
N ASN A 498 -36.91 -40.28 6.36
CA ASN A 498 -35.99 -39.14 6.50
C ASN A 498 -36.77 -37.86 6.81
N GLU A 499 -37.31 -37.74 8.04
CA GLU A 499 -37.75 -36.46 8.58
C GLU A 499 -36.51 -35.60 8.89
N SER A 500 -36.45 -34.44 8.24
CA SER A 500 -35.36 -33.47 8.36
C SER A 500 -35.08 -33.11 9.82
N ARG A 501 -33.93 -33.51 10.37
CA ARG A 501 -33.45 -32.93 11.63
C ARG A 501 -33.24 -31.41 11.41
N PRO A 502 -33.90 -30.53 12.18
CA PRO A 502 -33.65 -29.11 12.07
C PRO A 502 -32.20 -28.81 12.43
N LEU A 503 -31.52 -27.98 11.63
CA LEU A 503 -30.20 -27.44 11.97
C LEU A 503 -30.25 -26.82 13.36
N GLY A 504 -29.24 -27.11 14.19
CA GLY A 504 -29.06 -26.41 15.45
C GLY A 504 -28.90 -24.90 15.23
N LEU A 505 -29.17 -24.10 16.27
CA LEU A 505 -29.00 -22.65 16.26
C LEU A 505 -27.56 -22.21 15.89
N LYS A 506 -26.59 -23.11 16.09
CA LYS A 506 -25.18 -22.96 15.73
C LYS A 506 -24.84 -23.93 14.60
N TRP A 507 -24.31 -23.42 13.51
CA TRP A 507 -23.82 -24.21 12.39
C TRP A 507 -22.63 -23.50 11.75
N ALA A 508 -21.73 -24.28 11.17
CA ALA A 508 -20.65 -23.82 10.31
C ALA A 508 -20.35 -24.86 9.24
N HIS A 509 -19.99 -24.44 8.03
CA HIS A 509 -19.56 -25.34 6.97
C HIS A 509 -18.49 -24.68 6.09
N PRO A 510 -17.56 -25.45 5.51
CA PRO A 510 -16.54 -24.92 4.61
C PRO A 510 -17.16 -24.32 3.34
N ILE A 511 -16.51 -23.30 2.81
CA ILE A 511 -16.79 -22.69 1.51
C ILE A 511 -15.48 -22.46 0.76
N SER A 512 -15.50 -22.52 -0.57
CA SER A 512 -14.28 -22.40 -1.39
C SER A 512 -13.88 -20.95 -1.69
N VAL A 513 -14.84 -20.02 -1.62
CA VAL A 513 -14.65 -18.61 -1.98
C VAL A 513 -15.06 -17.74 -0.79
N PRO A 514 -14.25 -16.75 -0.37
CA PRO A 514 -14.62 -15.84 0.70
C PRO A 514 -15.80 -14.96 0.26
N GLU A 515 -16.73 -14.73 1.19
CA GLU A 515 -17.92 -13.91 1.00
C GLU A 515 -18.14 -13.05 2.26
N THR A 516 -18.75 -11.88 2.13
CA THR A 516 -19.03 -11.00 3.28
C THR A 516 -19.79 -11.77 4.36
N GLY A 517 -19.33 -11.74 5.61
CA GLY A 517 -19.89 -12.49 6.71
C GLY A 517 -19.45 -13.95 6.80
N CYS A 518 -18.47 -14.41 6.01
CA CYS A 518 -17.79 -15.67 6.30
C CYS A 518 -16.76 -15.48 7.42
N VAL A 519 -16.28 -16.59 7.98
CA VAL A 519 -15.16 -16.61 8.92
C VAL A 519 -13.94 -17.23 8.27
N LEU A 520 -12.78 -16.62 8.54
CA LEU A 520 -11.46 -17.13 8.20
C LEU A 520 -10.88 -17.77 9.44
N VAL A 521 -10.59 -19.07 9.36
CA VAL A 521 -10.08 -19.88 10.46
C VAL A 521 -8.60 -20.16 10.20
N ALA A 522 -7.75 -19.70 11.11
CA ALA A 522 -6.30 -19.88 10.98
C ALA A 522 -5.91 -21.36 10.96
N THR A 523 -5.00 -21.73 10.07
CA THR A 523 -4.44 -23.09 9.99
C THR A 523 -3.17 -23.23 10.83
N GLU A 524 -2.67 -24.45 10.98
CA GLU A 524 -1.39 -24.76 11.66
C GLU A 524 -0.19 -23.99 11.05
N LYS A 525 -0.28 -23.52 9.79
CA LYS A 525 0.77 -22.71 9.16
C LYS A 525 0.98 -21.36 9.85
N LEU A 526 -0.04 -20.87 10.57
CA LEU A 526 0.00 -19.62 11.32
C LEU A 526 0.38 -19.82 12.80
N ASP A 527 0.66 -21.06 13.23
CA ASP A 527 1.15 -21.33 14.58
C ASP A 527 2.54 -20.69 14.77
N GLY A 528 2.73 -20.02 15.92
CA GLY A 528 3.92 -19.21 16.21
C GLY A 528 3.85 -17.75 15.74
N VAL A 529 2.90 -17.39 14.87
CA VAL A 529 2.62 -15.99 14.54
C VAL A 529 1.72 -15.40 15.63
N ARG A 530 2.32 -14.73 16.62
CA ARG A 530 1.62 -14.22 17.83
C ARG A 530 0.27 -13.54 17.55
N THR A 531 0.14 -12.81 16.45
CA THR A 531 -1.09 -12.06 16.10
C THR A 531 -2.21 -12.94 15.55
N PHE A 532 -1.89 -14.01 14.81
CA PHE A 532 -2.86 -14.77 14.01
C PHE A 532 -2.94 -16.27 14.34
N GLU A 533 -2.08 -16.77 15.24
CA GLU A 533 -2.18 -18.13 15.77
C GLU A 533 -3.58 -18.41 16.33
N ARG A 534 -4.18 -19.53 15.87
CA ARG A 534 -5.53 -20.00 16.21
C ARG A 534 -6.59 -18.89 16.19
N THR A 535 -6.48 -17.95 15.27
CA THR A 535 -7.45 -16.85 15.15
C THR A 535 -8.65 -17.22 14.29
N VAL A 536 -9.78 -16.62 14.62
CA VAL A 536 -10.99 -16.61 13.80
C VAL A 536 -11.27 -15.17 13.44
N VAL A 537 -11.24 -14.85 12.14
CA VAL A 537 -11.53 -13.52 11.62
C VAL A 537 -12.91 -13.52 10.95
N LEU A 538 -13.81 -12.66 11.41
CA LEU A 538 -15.07 -12.40 10.72
C LEU A 538 -14.83 -11.40 9.59
N LEU A 539 -15.11 -11.80 8.34
CA LEU A 539 -14.99 -10.92 7.19
C LEU A 539 -16.16 -9.94 7.16
N LEU A 540 -15.91 -8.66 7.41
CA LEU A 540 -16.95 -7.62 7.45
C LEU A 540 -17.32 -7.15 6.04
N ARG A 541 -16.34 -7.13 5.13
CA ARG A 541 -16.57 -6.80 3.73
C ARG A 541 -15.61 -7.58 2.84
N SER A 542 -16.13 -8.22 1.79
CA SER A 542 -15.35 -8.99 0.81
C SER A 542 -14.78 -8.15 -0.35
N GLY A 543 -14.57 -6.84 -0.14
CA GLY A 543 -14.17 -5.87 -1.18
C GLY A 543 -15.37 -5.24 -1.91
N THR A 544 -15.31 -3.94 -2.21
CA THR A 544 -16.32 -3.24 -3.03
C THR A 544 -15.93 -3.23 -4.51
N ARG A 545 -16.83 -2.77 -5.40
CA ARG A 545 -16.49 -2.49 -6.82
C ARG A 545 -15.45 -1.37 -6.99
N HIS A 546 -14.97 -0.75 -5.89
CA HIS A 546 -13.95 0.27 -5.94
C HIS A 546 -12.54 -0.36 -5.89
N PRO A 547 -11.62 -0.04 -6.82
CA PRO A 547 -10.30 -0.70 -6.94
C PRO A 547 -9.32 -0.49 -5.75
N GLN A 548 -9.73 0.22 -4.69
CA GLN A 548 -8.86 0.63 -3.58
C GLN A 548 -9.24 0.01 -2.23
N GLU A 549 -10.36 -0.70 -2.12
CA GLU A 549 -10.79 -1.32 -0.87
C GLU A 549 -10.66 -2.85 -0.97
N GLY A 550 -9.59 -3.38 -0.36
CA GLY A 550 -9.44 -4.83 -0.21
C GLY A 550 -10.35 -5.42 0.87
N PRO A 551 -10.43 -6.75 0.97
CA PRO A 551 -11.24 -7.41 1.98
C PRO A 551 -10.74 -7.06 3.39
N PHE A 552 -11.65 -6.89 4.34
CA PHE A 552 -11.28 -6.63 5.73
C PHE A 552 -12.26 -7.25 6.73
N GLY A 553 -11.76 -7.51 7.93
CA GLY A 553 -12.47 -8.22 8.98
C GLY A 553 -11.94 -7.92 10.38
N VAL A 554 -12.58 -8.55 11.37
CA VAL A 554 -12.17 -8.45 12.79
C VAL A 554 -11.94 -9.82 13.40
N VAL A 555 -10.87 -9.94 14.18
CA VAL A 555 -10.62 -11.13 15.01
C VAL A 555 -11.68 -11.21 16.11
N ILE A 556 -12.45 -12.30 16.15
CA ILE A 556 -13.60 -12.45 17.07
C ILE A 556 -13.30 -13.29 18.32
N ASN A 557 -12.22 -14.07 18.32
CA ASN A 557 -11.87 -14.98 19.42
C ASN A 557 -10.73 -14.47 20.32
N ARG A 558 -10.45 -13.16 20.32
CA ARG A 558 -9.41 -12.53 21.17
C ARG A 558 -9.97 -11.44 22.07
N PRO A 559 -10.61 -11.79 23.20
CA PRO A 559 -11.05 -10.81 24.18
C PRO A 559 -9.82 -10.16 24.85
N LEU A 560 -9.87 -8.84 25.00
CA LEU A 560 -8.98 -8.10 25.87
C LEU A 560 -9.63 -8.11 27.26
N HIS A 561 -8.91 -8.48 28.32
CA HIS A 561 -9.39 -8.39 29.71
C HIS A 561 -9.53 -6.92 30.20
N LYS A 562 -10.02 -6.03 29.34
CA LYS A 562 -10.25 -4.61 29.56
C LYS A 562 -11.68 -4.27 29.11
N LYS A 563 -12.32 -3.40 29.86
CA LYS A 563 -13.61 -2.78 29.53
C LYS A 563 -13.37 -1.39 28.95
N ILE A 564 -14.36 -0.86 28.23
CA ILE A 564 -14.27 0.47 27.60
C ILE A 564 -13.95 1.57 28.62
N LYS A 565 -14.47 1.49 29.86
CA LYS A 565 -14.19 2.47 30.92
C LYS A 565 -12.69 2.62 31.28
N HIS A 566 -11.85 1.65 30.92
CA HIS A 566 -10.40 1.70 31.16
C HIS A 566 -9.62 2.34 30.01
N MET A 567 -10.30 2.78 28.94
CA MET A 567 -9.70 3.57 27.85
C MET A 567 -9.82 5.07 28.18
N LYS A 568 -8.82 5.87 27.80
CA LYS A 568 -8.88 7.34 27.94
C LYS A 568 -10.02 7.86 27.07
N PRO A 569 -11.10 8.42 27.63
CA PRO A 569 -12.23 8.84 26.83
C PRO A 569 -11.90 10.13 26.07
N THR A 570 -12.12 10.13 24.75
CA THR A 570 -12.15 11.37 23.95
C THR A 570 -13.49 12.11 24.17
N ASN A 571 -14.53 11.40 24.60
CA ASN A 571 -15.86 11.94 24.87
C ASN A 571 -16.44 11.28 26.14
N LEU A 572 -16.80 12.09 27.14
CA LEU A 572 -17.20 11.66 28.47
C LEU A 572 -18.56 10.92 28.47
N ASP A 573 -19.46 11.28 27.53
CA ASP A 573 -20.82 10.72 27.41
C ASP A 573 -20.87 9.30 26.82
N LEU A 574 -19.88 8.95 26.00
CA LEU A 574 -19.75 7.61 25.42
C LEU A 574 -19.14 6.62 26.41
N ALA A 575 -18.29 7.12 27.31
CA ALA A 575 -17.64 6.35 28.35
C ALA A 575 -18.62 5.81 29.40
N THR A 576 -19.75 6.48 29.62
CA THR A 576 -20.81 6.04 30.56
C THR A 576 -21.78 5.05 29.91
N THR A 577 -22.15 5.25 28.64
CA THR A 577 -23.15 4.42 27.94
C THR A 577 -22.65 2.99 27.68
N PHE A 578 -21.37 2.83 27.32
CA PHE A 578 -20.76 1.54 26.98
C PHE A 578 -19.69 1.10 27.99
N ALA A 579 -19.68 1.69 29.19
CA ALA A 579 -18.63 1.52 30.20
C ALA A 579 -18.24 0.06 30.47
N ASP A 580 -19.25 -0.81 30.52
CA ASP A 580 -19.12 -2.21 30.90
C ASP A 580 -18.98 -3.19 29.72
N CYS A 581 -19.02 -2.70 28.49
CA CYS A 581 -18.84 -3.55 27.31
C CYS A 581 -17.39 -4.05 27.21
N SER A 582 -17.24 -5.33 26.89
CA SER A 582 -15.94 -6.00 26.74
C SER A 582 -15.26 -5.60 25.43
N LEU A 583 -13.96 -5.38 25.51
CA LEU A 583 -13.12 -5.02 24.38
C LEU A 583 -12.43 -6.25 23.80
N HIS A 584 -12.28 -6.32 22.48
CA HIS A 584 -11.60 -7.40 21.79
C HIS A 584 -10.47 -6.85 20.93
N PHE A 585 -9.44 -7.64 20.69
CA PHE A 585 -8.43 -7.33 19.69
C PHE A 585 -9.01 -7.71 18.32
N GLY A 586 -9.19 -6.73 17.43
CA GLY A 586 -9.76 -6.94 16.09
C GLY A 586 -8.72 -7.12 14.99
N GLY A 587 -7.47 -6.72 15.21
CA GLY A 587 -6.37 -6.94 14.27
C GLY A 587 -5.26 -5.88 14.36
N PRO A 588 -4.20 -6.00 13.53
CA PRO A 588 -2.99 -5.17 13.62
C PRO A 588 -3.15 -3.74 13.09
N LEU A 589 -4.14 -3.46 12.25
CA LEU A 589 -4.36 -2.11 11.70
C LEU A 589 -5.16 -1.26 12.68
N GLU A 590 -4.77 0.00 12.87
CA GLU A 590 -5.37 0.88 13.87
C GLU A 590 -6.74 1.41 13.40
N ALA A 591 -7.82 0.97 14.07
CA ALA A 591 -9.17 1.50 13.94
C ALA A 591 -9.99 1.17 15.20
N SER A 592 -11.16 1.78 15.37
CA SER A 592 -12.13 1.41 16.40
C SER A 592 -13.43 1.03 15.74
N MET A 593 -13.85 -0.22 15.92
CA MET A 593 -15.04 -0.79 15.30
C MET A 593 -15.88 -1.54 16.32
N PHE A 594 -17.15 -1.74 16.01
CA PHE A 594 -18.05 -2.54 16.83
C PHE A 594 -18.98 -3.40 15.98
N LEU A 595 -19.35 -4.54 16.54
CA LEU A 595 -20.40 -5.40 16.03
C LEU A 595 -21.67 -5.21 16.86
N LEU A 596 -22.81 -5.24 16.18
CA LEU A 596 -24.12 -5.08 16.75
C LEU A 596 -25.02 -6.26 16.37
N LYS A 597 -25.50 -6.99 17.37
CA LYS A 597 -26.57 -7.98 17.17
C LYS A 597 -27.91 -7.26 17.02
N SER A 598 -28.42 -7.18 15.79
CA SER A 598 -29.75 -6.64 15.48
C SER A 598 -30.79 -7.75 15.56
N GLY A 599 -32.00 -7.43 16.01
CA GLY A 599 -33.13 -8.37 15.94
C GLY A 599 -33.55 -8.59 14.49
N GLU A 600 -34.23 -9.71 14.20
CA GLU A 600 -34.63 -10.17 12.85
C GLU A 600 -35.48 -9.18 12.01
N LYS A 601 -35.81 -7.99 12.51
CA LYS A 601 -36.79 -7.07 11.91
C LYS A 601 -36.33 -5.62 11.75
N SER A 602 -35.05 -5.31 11.83
CA SER A 602 -34.63 -3.91 11.78
C SER A 602 -33.31 -3.75 11.03
N GLN A 603 -33.39 -3.34 9.76
CA GLN A 603 -32.30 -2.60 9.14
C GLN A 603 -32.16 -1.29 9.92
N LEU A 604 -31.07 -1.18 10.67
CA LEU A 604 -30.80 0.01 11.45
C LEU A 604 -30.12 1.04 10.52
N PRO A 605 -30.75 2.18 10.24
CA PRO A 605 -30.14 3.20 9.38
C PRO A 605 -28.83 3.68 10.01
N GLY A 606 -27.75 3.72 9.20
CA GLY A 606 -26.40 4.09 9.64
C GLY A 606 -25.44 2.93 9.89
N PHE A 607 -25.92 1.68 9.91
CA PHE A 607 -25.08 0.48 10.09
C PHE A 607 -25.11 -0.42 8.87
N GLU A 608 -23.94 -0.91 8.48
CA GLU A 608 -23.82 -1.85 7.36
C GLU A 608 -24.07 -3.27 7.85
N GLU A 609 -24.98 -3.98 7.18
CA GLU A 609 -25.34 -5.35 7.51
C GLU A 609 -24.33 -6.34 6.90
N VAL A 610 -23.71 -7.16 7.76
CA VAL A 610 -22.74 -8.19 7.35
C VAL A 610 -23.46 -9.48 6.98
N MET A 611 -24.46 -9.86 7.79
CA MET A 611 -25.33 -11.01 7.60
C MET A 611 -26.64 -10.77 8.36
N PRO A 612 -27.72 -11.52 8.08
CA PRO A 612 -28.99 -11.37 8.78
C PRO A 612 -28.84 -11.35 10.31
N GLY A 613 -29.22 -10.23 10.93
CA GLY A 613 -29.15 -10.01 12.38
C GLY A 613 -27.78 -9.57 12.91
N LEU A 614 -26.81 -9.27 12.04
CA LEU A 614 -25.48 -8.78 12.41
C LEU A 614 -25.05 -7.59 11.56
N CYS A 615 -24.88 -6.44 12.20
CA CYS A 615 -24.37 -5.22 11.60
C CYS A 615 -23.01 -4.85 12.20
N PHE A 616 -22.24 -4.03 11.47
CA PHE A 616 -21.02 -3.41 12.00
C PHE A 616 -21.08 -1.88 11.89
N GLY A 617 -20.32 -1.22 12.77
CA GLY A 617 -20.15 0.22 12.80
C GLY A 617 -18.71 0.61 13.12
N ALA A 618 -18.35 1.83 12.72
CA ALA A 618 -17.05 2.43 12.96
C ALA A 618 -17.19 3.62 13.93
N ARG A 619 -16.06 4.27 14.27
CA ARG A 619 -16.05 5.38 15.22
C ARG A 619 -17.03 6.52 14.88
N ASN A 620 -17.24 6.81 13.60
CA ASN A 620 -18.14 7.86 13.14
C ASN A 620 -19.64 7.55 13.39
N SER A 621 -20.03 6.27 13.49
CA SER A 621 -21.41 5.86 13.79
C SER A 621 -21.64 5.54 15.28
N LEU A 622 -20.65 5.80 16.14
CA LEU A 622 -20.74 5.52 17.56
C LEU A 622 -21.74 6.42 18.30
N ASP A 623 -21.89 7.67 17.87
CA ASP A 623 -22.84 8.62 18.47
C ASP A 623 -24.30 8.20 18.17
N GLU A 624 -24.57 7.72 16.94
CA GLU A 624 -25.86 7.15 16.56
C GLU A 624 -26.18 5.89 17.37
N ALA A 625 -25.18 5.01 17.56
CA ALA A 625 -25.30 3.83 18.39
C ALA A 625 -25.61 4.18 19.85
N ALA A 626 -24.93 5.17 20.43
CA ALA A 626 -25.21 5.65 21.78
C ALA A 626 -26.64 6.23 21.89
N GLY A 627 -27.09 6.96 20.86
CA GLY A 627 -28.47 7.45 20.76
C GLY A 627 -29.51 6.33 20.78
N MET A 628 -29.27 5.22 20.09
CA MET A 628 -30.18 4.07 20.09
C MET A 628 -30.24 3.35 21.43
N VAL A 629 -29.11 3.25 22.14
CA VAL A 629 -29.06 2.68 23.48
C VAL A 629 -29.83 3.56 24.46
N LYS A 630 -29.64 4.89 24.41
CA LYS A 630 -30.38 5.85 25.25
C LYS A 630 -31.89 5.82 24.98
N LYS A 631 -32.30 5.60 23.72
CA LYS A 631 -33.70 5.42 23.31
C LYS A 631 -34.29 4.05 23.66
N GLY A 632 -33.48 3.12 24.21
CA GLY A 632 -33.92 1.77 24.58
C GLY A 632 -34.19 0.83 23.39
N VAL A 633 -33.78 1.21 22.17
CA VAL A 633 -33.99 0.41 20.96
C VAL A 633 -33.07 -0.82 20.95
N VAL A 634 -31.84 -0.68 21.46
CA VAL A 634 -30.87 -1.77 21.56
C VAL A 634 -30.21 -1.78 22.94
N LYS A 635 -29.94 -2.97 23.47
CA LYS A 635 -29.25 -3.13 24.76
C LYS A 635 -27.73 -2.98 24.59
N PRO A 636 -27.00 -2.39 25.56
CA PRO A 636 -25.53 -2.32 25.53
C PRO A 636 -24.85 -3.68 25.38
N GLN A 637 -25.48 -4.75 25.88
CA GLN A 637 -24.98 -6.13 25.82
C GLN A 637 -24.93 -6.71 24.39
N ASN A 638 -25.67 -6.11 23.46
CA ASN A 638 -25.67 -6.54 22.06
C ASN A 638 -24.48 -5.97 21.26
N PHE A 639 -23.67 -5.11 21.89
CA PHE A 639 -22.48 -4.52 21.29
C PHE A 639 -21.23 -5.27 21.70
N ARG A 640 -20.37 -5.56 20.72
CA ARG A 640 -19.01 -6.06 20.94
C ARG A 640 -18.03 -5.10 20.28
N PHE A 641 -17.04 -4.62 21.03
CA PHE A 641 -16.10 -3.59 20.57
C PHE A 641 -14.73 -4.18 20.25
N PHE A 642 -14.09 -3.64 19.23
CA PHE A 642 -12.82 -4.12 18.68
C PHE A 642 -11.79 -2.99 18.59
N VAL A 643 -10.58 -3.27 19.06
CA VAL A 643 -9.39 -2.45 18.82
C VAL A 643 -8.66 -3.01 17.61
N GLY A 644 -8.62 -2.20 16.57
CA GLY A 644 -8.01 -2.54 15.30
C GLY A 644 -8.83 -3.50 14.45
N TYR A 645 -8.29 -3.81 13.28
CA TYR A 645 -8.90 -4.71 12.30
C TYR A 645 -7.82 -5.43 11.47
N ALA A 646 -8.21 -6.51 10.80
CA ALA A 646 -7.39 -7.20 9.82
C ALA A 646 -7.84 -6.78 8.42
N GLY A 647 -6.92 -6.25 7.63
CA GLY A 647 -7.18 -5.85 6.25
C GLY A 647 -6.23 -6.57 5.31
N TRP A 648 -6.76 -7.00 4.17
CA TRP A 648 -6.02 -7.64 3.09
C TRP A 648 -6.02 -6.74 1.86
N GLN A 649 -5.01 -6.90 1.02
CA GLN A 649 -5.04 -6.37 -0.34
C GLN A 649 -5.97 -7.22 -1.22
N LEU A 650 -6.41 -6.67 -2.36
CA LEU A 650 -7.48 -7.23 -3.22
C LEU A 650 -7.34 -8.74 -3.50
N ASP A 651 -6.12 -9.21 -3.77
CA ASP A 651 -5.82 -10.63 -4.06
C ASP A 651 -5.07 -11.33 -2.93
N GLN A 652 -4.58 -10.60 -1.92
CA GLN A 652 -3.77 -11.20 -0.85
C GLN A 652 -4.56 -12.25 -0.06
N LEU A 653 -5.81 -11.97 0.29
CA LEU A 653 -6.64 -12.94 1.01
C LEU A 653 -6.82 -14.22 0.18
N ARG A 654 -7.00 -14.08 -1.12
CA ARG A 654 -7.16 -15.20 -2.04
C ARG A 654 -5.89 -16.03 -2.12
N ASP A 655 -4.73 -15.38 -2.29
CA ASP A 655 -3.42 -16.04 -2.32
C ASP A 655 -3.13 -16.77 -0.99
N GLU A 656 -3.52 -16.18 0.15
CA GLU A 656 -3.37 -16.79 1.47
C GLU A 656 -4.28 -18.01 1.64
N ILE A 657 -5.53 -17.97 1.15
CA ILE A 657 -6.44 -19.13 1.14
C ILE A 657 -5.89 -20.23 0.22
N GLU A 658 -5.44 -19.89 -0.98
CA GLU A 658 -4.85 -20.84 -1.94
C GLU A 658 -3.53 -21.45 -1.42
N SER A 659 -2.84 -20.76 -0.52
CA SER A 659 -1.64 -21.24 0.18
C SER A 659 -1.93 -21.95 1.52
N ASP A 660 -3.19 -22.29 1.80
CA ASP A 660 -3.70 -22.91 3.04
C ASP A 660 -3.36 -22.16 4.35
N TYR A 661 -3.23 -20.84 4.33
CA TYR A 661 -3.12 -20.06 5.57
C TYR A 661 -4.46 -19.90 6.29
N TRP A 662 -5.56 -19.92 5.54
CA TRP A 662 -6.92 -19.77 6.06
C TRP A 662 -7.86 -20.84 5.53
N TYR A 663 -8.63 -21.46 6.42
CA TYR A 663 -9.86 -22.14 6.02
C TYR A 663 -11.00 -21.14 6.01
N VAL A 664 -11.81 -21.18 4.95
CA VAL A 664 -12.97 -20.30 4.82
C VAL A 664 -14.23 -21.10 5.17
N ALA A 665 -15.03 -20.57 6.10
CA ALA A 665 -16.29 -21.19 6.48
C ALA A 665 -17.43 -20.17 6.55
N ALA A 666 -18.63 -20.59 6.15
CA ALA A 666 -19.86 -19.87 6.46
C ALA A 666 -20.36 -20.33 7.83
N CYS A 667 -20.88 -19.41 8.64
CA CYS A 667 -21.42 -19.74 9.96
C CYS A 667 -22.66 -18.92 10.33
N SER A 668 -23.39 -19.39 11.34
CA SER A 668 -24.56 -18.67 11.88
C SER A 668 -24.16 -17.47 12.74
N SER A 669 -25.00 -16.42 12.75
CA SER A 669 -24.79 -15.23 13.61
C SER A 669 -24.81 -15.59 15.11
N ASN A 670 -25.55 -16.63 15.47
CA ASN A 670 -25.59 -17.16 16.84
C ASN A 670 -24.28 -17.86 17.25
N LEU A 671 -23.49 -18.40 16.31
CA LEU A 671 -22.18 -18.96 16.61
C LEU A 671 -21.17 -17.85 16.98
N ILE A 672 -21.20 -16.72 16.26
CA ILE A 672 -20.30 -15.58 16.48
C ILE A 672 -20.50 -14.93 17.87
N PHE A 673 -21.76 -14.87 18.35
CA PHE A 673 -22.12 -14.29 19.65
C PHE A 673 -22.29 -15.32 20.77
N GLY A 674 -22.41 -16.60 20.45
CA GLY A 674 -22.81 -17.67 21.37
C GLY A 674 -21.66 -18.42 22.04
N GLY A 675 -20.42 -17.97 21.89
CA GLY A 675 -19.27 -18.50 22.63
C GLY A 675 -19.28 -17.99 24.07
N SER A 676 -19.15 -18.90 25.05
CA SER A 676 -18.87 -18.52 26.43
C SER A 676 -17.63 -17.64 26.47
N THR A 677 -17.76 -16.45 27.04
CA THR A 677 -16.78 -15.35 27.05
C THR A 677 -15.41 -15.64 27.68
N ASP A 678 -15.15 -16.88 28.10
CA ASP A 678 -14.07 -17.22 29.03
C ASP A 678 -12.96 -18.09 28.43
N SER A 679 -13.08 -18.60 27.19
CA SER A 679 -11.99 -19.32 26.52
C SER A 679 -11.70 -18.79 25.10
N SER A 680 -10.47 -18.31 24.88
CA SER A 680 -10.00 -17.78 23.58
C SER A 680 -9.86 -18.85 22.49
N GLU A 681 -9.73 -20.12 22.89
CA GLU A 681 -9.54 -21.26 21.98
C GLU A 681 -10.85 -21.94 21.59
N GLY A 682 -11.90 -21.82 22.42
CA GLY A 682 -13.15 -22.56 22.24
C GLY A 682 -13.88 -22.26 20.93
N LEU A 683 -13.85 -21.03 20.43
CA LEU A 683 -14.54 -20.67 19.19
C LEU A 683 -13.85 -21.24 17.93
N TRP A 684 -12.52 -21.29 17.92
CA TRP A 684 -11.75 -21.87 16.81
C TRP A 684 -12.01 -23.38 16.73
N GLU A 685 -11.99 -24.06 17.88
CA GLU A 685 -12.29 -25.49 17.98
C GLU A 685 -13.76 -25.79 17.61
N GLU A 686 -14.73 -25.02 18.12
CA GLU A 686 -16.15 -25.19 17.84
C GLU A 686 -16.47 -25.05 16.35
N ILE A 687 -15.86 -24.08 15.65
CA ILE A 687 -16.06 -23.91 14.20
C ILE A 687 -15.49 -25.10 13.42
N LEU A 688 -14.28 -25.55 13.74
CA LEU A 688 -13.65 -26.69 13.06
C LEU A 688 -14.41 -28.01 13.30
N GLN A 689 -14.94 -28.21 14.51
CA GLN A 689 -15.80 -29.36 14.81
C GLN A 689 -17.09 -29.34 14.00
N LEU A 690 -17.73 -28.17 13.87
CA LEU A 690 -18.94 -28.01 13.07
C LEU A 690 -18.71 -28.19 11.56
N MET A 691 -17.53 -27.81 11.05
CA MET A 691 -17.15 -28.04 9.65
C MET A 691 -17.03 -29.54 9.30
N GLY A 692 -16.77 -30.39 10.29
CA GLY A 692 -16.77 -31.85 10.15
C GLY A 692 -15.60 -32.42 9.34
N GLY A 693 -15.55 -33.75 9.21
CA GLY A 693 -14.50 -34.46 8.47
C GLY A 693 -13.10 -34.19 9.00
N HIS A 694 -12.14 -33.98 8.08
CA HIS A 694 -10.73 -33.71 8.43
C HIS A 694 -10.54 -32.45 9.29
N TYR A 695 -11.44 -31.46 9.22
CA TYR A 695 -11.37 -30.25 10.06
C TYR A 695 -11.58 -30.57 11.55
N SER A 696 -12.45 -31.54 11.86
CA SER A 696 -12.72 -31.95 13.24
C SER A 696 -11.49 -32.61 13.90
N GLU A 697 -10.70 -33.35 13.13
CA GLU A 697 -9.43 -33.94 13.61
C GLU A 697 -8.40 -32.84 13.90
N LEU A 698 -8.33 -31.81 13.06
CA LEU A 698 -7.43 -30.65 13.26
C LEU A 698 -7.75 -29.88 14.54
N SER A 699 -9.03 -29.79 14.91
CA SER A 699 -9.46 -29.09 16.14
C SER A 699 -8.85 -29.68 17.42
N ARG A 700 -8.45 -30.96 17.40
CA ARG A 700 -7.93 -31.69 18.57
C ARG A 700 -6.41 -31.69 18.68
N LYS A 701 -5.70 -31.12 17.70
CA LYS A 701 -4.23 -31.12 17.70
C LYS A 701 -3.67 -30.11 18.70
N PRO A 702 -2.62 -30.47 19.46
CA PRO A 702 -1.94 -29.53 20.36
C PRO A 702 -1.15 -28.47 19.57
N LYS A 703 -0.86 -27.34 20.21
CA LYS A 703 -0.05 -26.25 19.62
C LYS A 703 1.34 -26.76 19.26
N GLN A 704 1.84 -26.38 18.08
CA GLN A 704 3.26 -26.58 17.76
C GLN A 704 4.05 -25.41 18.33
N ASP A 705 4.80 -25.66 19.41
CA ASP A 705 5.81 -24.71 19.88
C ASP A 705 6.98 -24.71 18.88
N LYS A 706 7.25 -23.57 18.24
CA LYS A 706 8.43 -23.35 17.39
C LYS A 706 9.43 -22.41 18.06
#